data_AF-A0A560BWN8-F1
#
_entry.id   AF-A0A560BWN8-F1
#
_cell.length_a   1.000
_cell.length_b   1.000
_cell.length_c   1.000
_cell.angle_alpha   90.00
_cell.angle_beta   90.00
_cell.angle_gamma   90.00
#
_symmetry.space_group_name_H-M   'P 1'
#
loop_
_entity.id
_entity.type
_entity.pdbx_description
1 polymer ?
#
loop_
_entity_poly.entity_id
_entity_poly.type
_entity_poly.pdbx_seq_one_letter_code
_entity_poly.pdbx_strand_id
1 'polypeptide(L)'
;MSNSLPAPPASDTTTGDLGRRSATEPFYGRLEGREGARLFGWALSVAAPDTPVPLLVSAGSASVTILPDRDSGALSRLLGRRVRCGFELDLAQLFPGLDPLRTAVGVRIAATGHLLENGLSVPAAPRAVVANLDSVDGPRIVGWAVNTEDEREAVEVDILVDDRIVAGAVANQQRRDLLSRFTTCDHGFELLLSVRSGRVLEVRDRRDGAVLCGPVPIALHADETGPDDRLAERLDEVSRILQDLRDEVPRRRAAAARSVADYAAYFDEHYADTATRRPQLSARAAKLDRRPLFSVVMPVCDPPLWMLAEAIESVRAQAYGHWELCIADDASRDDAVRLLIRQEAARDPRIRAVFSAARGGVSANTNRALSLALGDHVAFLDHDDRLAPDALLVMAEELARAPVPVLYSDEDRIAPDGRHVAPAFKPDFDPELLSSLNYVCHLLVAERRLVLEVGGLREGYEGVQDHDLVLRLLERVGAAGIRHVPRVLYHWRINPASLSGSGDPAVLLDGIERVVGEHHRRTGSRAAVTADRETHARSGGLFCARIRHPLPTPAPKVSIIVPTKDAAELVRDCVSSLLAKTGYPDYEIILVDHDSADPRSRPVFDNLARDPRVRVAAFHGPFNWAAINNAAVGACRGDALCFLNNDVVAIHPDWLAEMVSLLARPGVGAVGAKLLYPNGTVQHAGVILGAEGAAGHAFVGLGADEPGHLGQAVLPRTVSAVTGACLLTSRAAFEAVGGFDMVNLPVAYADVDYCLKLQGAGLRVLWTPHARLYHLETQTRGTDDTPEKMERLAGEARHLRARWGERLLNDPFYNPHFERLGPSHRRLCPPPGPEPRT
;
A
#
# COMPACT_ATOMS: atom_id res chain seq x y z
N MET A 1 -48.24 43.45 -47.10
CA MET A 1 -47.83 44.52 -46.18
C MET A 1 -47.89 43.90 -44.77
N SER A 2 -46.82 43.24 -44.34
CA SER A 2 -45.61 43.77 -43.66
C SER A 2 -45.77 43.89 -42.15
N ASN A 3 -44.87 43.17 -41.45
CA ASN A 3 -44.38 43.34 -40.07
C ASN A 3 -45.33 42.90 -38.94
N SER A 4 -44.90 42.22 -37.87
CA SER A 4 -43.60 41.69 -37.44
C SER A 4 -43.86 40.86 -36.17
N LEU A 5 -43.33 39.64 -36.10
CA LEU A 5 -43.34 38.78 -34.90
C LEU A 5 -42.18 39.17 -33.96
N PRO A 6 -42.38 39.24 -32.63
CA PRO A 6 -41.28 39.35 -31.69
C PRO A 6 -40.64 37.99 -31.39
N ALA A 7 -39.32 38.02 -31.17
CA ALA A 7 -38.42 36.88 -30.99
C ALA A 7 -38.67 36.07 -29.69
N PRO A 8 -38.31 34.77 -29.66
CA PRO A 8 -38.33 33.96 -28.44
C PRO A 8 -37.11 34.27 -27.55
N PRO A 9 -37.27 34.29 -26.21
CA PRO A 9 -36.13 34.37 -25.31
C PRO A 9 -35.39 33.03 -25.20
N ALA A 10 -34.12 33.15 -24.84
CA ALA A 10 -33.06 32.17 -24.94
C ALA A 10 -33.22 30.89 -24.09
N SER A 11 -32.52 29.87 -24.55
CA SER A 11 -32.22 28.61 -23.87
C SER A 11 -31.57 28.84 -22.51
N ASP A 12 -32.14 28.23 -21.47
CA ASP A 12 -31.36 27.85 -20.30
C ASP A 12 -31.74 26.45 -19.82
N THR A 13 -30.72 25.63 -19.71
CA THR A 13 -30.73 24.21 -19.39
C THR A 13 -30.93 24.01 -17.90
N THR A 14 -32.14 23.63 -17.48
CA THR A 14 -32.36 22.95 -16.20
C THR A 14 -33.61 22.07 -16.27
N THR A 15 -33.41 20.75 -16.39
CA THR A 15 -34.39 19.77 -15.93
C THR A 15 -33.65 18.65 -15.21
N GLY A 16 -33.79 18.63 -13.89
CA GLY A 16 -33.79 17.38 -13.17
C GLY A 16 -35.09 16.64 -13.49
N ASP A 17 -35.01 15.34 -13.74
CA ASP A 17 -35.99 14.37 -13.24
C ASP A 17 -35.37 12.97 -13.28
N LEU A 18 -35.05 12.45 -12.09
CA LEU A 18 -34.71 11.07 -11.85
C LEU A 18 -36.01 10.26 -11.82
N GLY A 19 -36.21 9.42 -12.84
CA GLY A 19 -37.06 8.24 -12.71
C GLY A 19 -38.49 8.39 -13.21
N ARG A 20 -38.69 8.09 -14.50
CA ARG A 20 -39.88 7.36 -14.99
C ARG A 20 -39.52 6.45 -16.17
N ARG A 21 -39.53 5.15 -15.86
CA ARG A 21 -39.97 4.02 -16.70
C ARG A 21 -39.73 4.14 -18.21
N SER A 22 -38.70 3.42 -18.66
CA SER A 22 -38.76 2.61 -19.88
C SER A 22 -37.94 1.35 -19.60
N ALA A 23 -38.49 0.18 -19.91
CA ALA A 23 -37.81 -1.10 -19.80
C ALA A 23 -36.69 -1.15 -20.85
N THR A 24 -35.49 -0.70 -20.51
CA THR A 24 -34.33 -0.88 -21.38
C THR A 24 -33.68 -2.19 -20.99
N GLU A 25 -33.88 -3.22 -21.82
CA GLU A 25 -33.18 -4.49 -21.74
C GLU A 25 -31.69 -4.27 -21.44
N PRO A 26 -31.05 -5.05 -20.56
CA PRO A 26 -29.61 -4.94 -20.41
C PRO A 26 -28.98 -5.41 -21.71
N PHE A 27 -28.13 -4.57 -22.29
CA PHE A 27 -27.35 -4.92 -23.46
C PHE A 27 -25.88 -5.05 -23.03
N TYR A 28 -25.16 -5.99 -23.62
CA TYR A 28 -23.72 -6.14 -23.45
C TYR A 28 -23.04 -6.02 -24.79
N GLY A 29 -21.87 -5.40 -24.84
CA GLY A 29 -21.06 -5.41 -26.04
C GLY A 29 -19.65 -4.93 -25.77
N ARG A 30 -18.71 -5.44 -26.58
CA ARG A 30 -17.29 -5.20 -26.42
C ARG A 30 -16.64 -4.99 -27.78
N LEU A 31 -15.74 -4.01 -27.86
CA LEU A 31 -14.76 -3.95 -28.95
C LEU A 31 -13.65 -4.96 -28.65
N GLU A 32 -13.50 -5.94 -29.55
CA GLU A 32 -12.48 -6.99 -29.40
C GLU A 32 -11.11 -6.51 -29.84
N GLY A 33 -11.05 -5.64 -30.86
CA GLY A 33 -9.81 -5.10 -31.34
C GLY A 33 -9.95 -4.29 -32.63
N ARG A 34 -8.81 -3.80 -33.11
CA ARG A 34 -8.68 -3.02 -34.34
C ARG A 34 -7.40 -3.41 -35.07
N GLU A 35 -7.52 -3.69 -36.36
CA GLU A 35 -6.40 -3.98 -37.26
C GLU A 35 -6.45 -3.02 -38.46
N GLY A 36 -5.59 -1.99 -38.46
CA GLY A 36 -5.59 -0.99 -39.51
C GLY A 36 -6.90 -0.19 -39.55
N ALA A 37 -7.60 -0.23 -40.69
CA ALA A 37 -8.94 0.35 -40.87
C ALA A 37 -10.08 -0.58 -40.39
N ARG A 38 -9.78 -1.82 -39.99
CA ARG A 38 -10.78 -2.80 -39.57
C ARG A 38 -11.05 -2.76 -38.07
N LEU A 39 -12.31 -2.70 -37.68
CA LEU A 39 -12.78 -2.70 -36.29
C LEU A 39 -13.73 -3.88 -36.08
N PHE A 40 -13.51 -4.68 -35.04
CA PHE A 40 -14.36 -5.85 -34.77
C PHE A 40 -14.69 -5.98 -33.29
N GLY A 41 -15.83 -6.62 -33.03
CA GLY A 41 -16.41 -6.75 -31.70
C GLY A 41 -17.75 -7.47 -31.73
N TRP A 42 -18.50 -7.39 -30.65
CA TRP A 42 -19.84 -7.97 -30.55
C TRP A 42 -20.75 -7.15 -29.64
N ALA A 43 -22.05 -7.31 -29.82
CA ALA A 43 -23.06 -6.77 -28.90
C ALA A 43 -24.33 -7.62 -28.93
N LEU A 44 -24.98 -7.81 -27.78
CA LEU A 44 -26.19 -8.61 -27.61
C LEU A 44 -27.16 -7.97 -26.61
N SER A 45 -28.45 -8.31 -26.76
CA SER A 45 -29.45 -8.10 -25.71
C SER A 45 -29.43 -9.30 -24.76
N VAL A 46 -29.46 -9.07 -23.45
CA VAL A 46 -29.58 -10.14 -22.46
C VAL A 46 -30.94 -10.83 -22.55
N ALA A 47 -31.98 -10.08 -22.92
CA ALA A 47 -33.33 -10.63 -23.09
C ALA A 47 -33.44 -11.51 -24.35
N ALA A 48 -32.64 -11.22 -25.38
CA ALA A 48 -32.60 -11.98 -26.62
C ALA A 48 -31.16 -12.11 -27.16
N PRO A 49 -30.31 -12.99 -26.56
CA PRO A 49 -28.89 -13.12 -26.92
C PRO A 49 -28.65 -13.56 -28.37
N ASP A 50 -29.66 -14.16 -29.00
CA ASP A 50 -29.62 -14.63 -30.39
C ASP A 50 -30.03 -13.58 -31.42
N THR A 51 -30.50 -12.43 -30.97
CA THR A 51 -30.97 -11.35 -31.86
C THR A 51 -29.90 -10.26 -31.95
N PRO A 52 -29.39 -9.95 -33.16
CA PRO A 52 -28.44 -8.86 -33.32
C PRO A 52 -29.05 -7.51 -32.95
N VAL A 53 -28.26 -6.67 -32.28
CA VAL A 53 -28.70 -5.35 -31.82
C VAL A 53 -28.09 -4.25 -32.70
N PRO A 54 -28.86 -3.26 -33.17
CA PRO A 54 -28.30 -2.19 -34.00
C PRO A 54 -27.25 -1.35 -33.26
N LEU A 55 -26.14 -1.07 -33.92
CA LEU A 55 -25.02 -0.29 -33.37
C LEU A 55 -24.85 1.02 -34.15
N LEU A 56 -24.67 2.12 -33.43
CA LEU A 56 -24.27 3.42 -33.98
C LEU A 56 -22.73 3.53 -33.91
N VAL A 57 -22.09 3.57 -35.07
CA VAL A 57 -20.66 3.81 -35.23
C VAL A 57 -20.46 5.28 -35.54
N SER A 58 -19.56 5.94 -34.83
CA SER A 58 -19.27 7.37 -34.96
C SER A 58 -17.78 7.60 -35.16
N ALA A 59 -17.41 8.47 -36.10
CA ALA A 59 -16.05 8.88 -36.39
C ALA A 59 -16.02 10.40 -36.62
N GLY A 60 -15.43 11.16 -35.69
CA GLY A 60 -15.52 12.62 -35.69
C GLY A 60 -16.98 13.10 -35.62
N SER A 61 -17.42 13.92 -36.59
CA SER A 61 -18.81 14.38 -36.70
C SER A 61 -19.72 13.48 -37.55
N ALA A 62 -19.18 12.39 -38.12
CA ALA A 62 -19.94 11.45 -38.95
C ALA A 62 -20.40 10.23 -38.15
N SER A 63 -21.56 9.66 -38.49
CA SER A 63 -22.06 8.43 -37.87
C SER A 63 -22.86 7.56 -38.83
N VAL A 64 -22.74 6.24 -38.68
CA VAL A 64 -23.46 5.22 -39.46
C VAL A 64 -24.03 4.18 -38.50
N THR A 65 -25.26 3.72 -38.75
CA THR A 65 -25.85 2.58 -38.01
C THR A 65 -25.61 1.28 -38.77
N ILE A 66 -25.18 0.25 -38.04
CA ILE A 66 -24.94 -1.11 -38.55
C ILE A 66 -25.78 -2.11 -37.77
N LEU A 67 -26.00 -3.29 -38.36
CA LEU A 67 -26.54 -4.43 -37.65
C LEU A 67 -25.49 -5.55 -37.65
N PRO A 68 -25.01 -6.00 -36.47
CA PRO A 68 -24.09 -7.12 -36.37
C PRO A 68 -24.69 -8.37 -37.02
N ASP A 69 -23.86 -9.15 -37.71
CA ASP A 69 -24.31 -10.42 -38.29
C ASP A 69 -23.24 -11.52 -38.25
N ARG A 70 -22.07 -11.28 -37.65
CA ARG A 70 -20.97 -12.25 -37.66
C ARG A 70 -20.94 -13.11 -36.41
N ASP A 71 -20.31 -14.26 -36.52
CA ASP A 71 -19.92 -15.06 -35.35
C ASP A 71 -18.72 -14.38 -34.68
N SER A 72 -18.80 -14.11 -33.38
CA SER A 72 -17.63 -13.72 -32.58
C SER A 72 -17.11 -14.96 -31.85
N GLY A 73 -15.88 -15.36 -32.13
CA GLY A 73 -15.25 -16.51 -31.47
C GLY A 73 -15.06 -16.30 -29.96
N ALA A 74 -14.99 -15.05 -29.47
CA ALA A 74 -14.95 -14.77 -28.04
C ALA A 74 -16.34 -14.87 -27.42
N LEU A 75 -17.38 -14.33 -28.07
CA LEU A 75 -18.75 -14.42 -27.59
C LEU A 75 -19.27 -15.87 -27.63
N SER A 76 -18.95 -16.62 -28.67
CA SER A 76 -19.32 -18.04 -28.78
C SER A 76 -18.64 -18.90 -27.71
N ARG A 77 -17.42 -18.54 -27.28
CA ARG A 77 -16.75 -19.15 -26.11
C ARG A 77 -17.41 -18.74 -24.80
N LEU A 78 -17.76 -17.45 -24.66
CA LEU A 78 -18.43 -16.90 -23.48
C LEU A 78 -19.79 -17.56 -23.23
N LEU A 79 -20.58 -17.78 -24.29
CA LEU A 79 -21.93 -18.37 -24.19
C LEU A 79 -21.94 -19.89 -24.31
N GLY A 80 -20.81 -20.53 -24.60
CA GLY A 80 -20.70 -21.98 -24.83
C GLY A 80 -21.48 -22.47 -26.07
N ARG A 81 -21.92 -21.57 -26.96
CA ARG A 81 -22.69 -21.87 -28.19
C ARG A 81 -22.51 -20.76 -29.22
N ARG A 82 -22.74 -21.07 -30.50
CA ARG A 82 -22.60 -20.13 -31.62
C ARG A 82 -23.71 -19.08 -31.66
N VAL A 83 -23.35 -17.80 -31.79
CA VAL A 83 -24.29 -16.66 -31.87
C VAL A 83 -23.82 -15.64 -32.91
N ARG A 84 -24.74 -15.12 -33.75
CA ARG A 84 -24.44 -14.15 -34.84
C ARG A 84 -24.55 -12.68 -34.41
N CYS A 85 -23.94 -12.33 -33.28
CA CYS A 85 -24.00 -10.98 -32.68
C CYS A 85 -22.67 -10.21 -32.75
N GLY A 86 -21.71 -10.72 -33.52
CA GLY A 86 -20.42 -10.08 -33.81
C GLY A 86 -20.48 -9.16 -35.04
N PHE A 87 -19.51 -8.27 -35.16
CA PHE A 87 -19.33 -7.38 -36.31
C PHE A 87 -17.85 -7.24 -36.65
N GLU A 88 -17.58 -6.99 -37.93
CA GLU A 88 -16.27 -6.55 -38.45
C GLU A 88 -16.55 -5.47 -39.48
N LEU A 89 -15.93 -4.31 -39.30
CA LEU A 89 -16.24 -3.07 -40.02
C LEU A 89 -14.98 -2.54 -40.68
N ASP A 90 -15.08 -2.16 -41.94
CA ASP A 90 -14.05 -1.36 -42.59
C ASP A 90 -14.38 0.12 -42.45
N LEU A 91 -13.63 0.82 -41.61
CA LEU A 91 -13.83 2.24 -41.32
C LEU A 91 -13.57 3.13 -42.55
N ALA A 92 -12.67 2.73 -43.46
CA ALA A 92 -12.41 3.47 -44.69
C ALA A 92 -13.59 3.39 -45.67
N GLN A 93 -14.32 2.27 -45.64
CA GLN A 93 -15.54 2.09 -46.41
C GLN A 93 -16.74 2.82 -45.78
N LEU A 94 -16.87 2.76 -44.45
CA LEU A 94 -17.97 3.41 -43.73
C LEU A 94 -17.87 4.94 -43.72
N PHE A 95 -16.65 5.47 -43.71
CA PHE A 95 -16.40 6.91 -43.68
C PHE A 95 -15.36 7.34 -44.74
N PRO A 96 -15.73 7.39 -46.03
CA PRO A 96 -14.83 7.78 -47.09
C PRO A 96 -14.27 9.19 -46.86
N GLY A 97 -12.93 9.32 -46.85
CA GLY A 97 -12.24 10.61 -46.70
C GLY A 97 -11.79 10.95 -45.27
N LEU A 98 -12.10 10.13 -44.27
CA LEU A 98 -11.46 10.20 -42.95
C LEU A 98 -10.24 9.28 -42.93
N ASP A 99 -9.13 9.73 -42.33
CA ASP A 99 -8.02 8.82 -42.02
C ASP A 99 -8.47 7.92 -40.86
N PRO A 100 -8.76 6.63 -41.11
CA PRO A 100 -9.30 5.78 -40.08
C PRO A 100 -8.31 5.66 -38.92
N LEU A 101 -6.99 5.67 -39.16
CA LEU A 101 -5.96 5.47 -38.12
C LEU A 101 -5.79 6.68 -37.20
N ARG A 102 -6.13 7.88 -37.69
CA ARG A 102 -6.01 9.14 -36.92
C ARG A 102 -7.34 9.66 -36.37
N THR A 103 -8.47 9.06 -36.77
CA THR A 103 -9.80 9.50 -36.34
C THR A 103 -10.31 8.63 -35.19
N ALA A 104 -10.70 9.26 -34.08
CA ALA A 104 -11.33 8.57 -32.96
C ALA A 104 -12.67 7.96 -33.41
N VAL A 105 -12.86 6.67 -33.12
CA VAL A 105 -14.08 5.92 -33.47
C VAL A 105 -14.77 5.43 -32.19
N GLY A 106 -16.05 5.75 -32.06
CA GLY A 106 -16.91 5.25 -30.98
C GLY A 106 -18.00 4.34 -31.53
N VAL A 107 -18.23 3.20 -30.88
CA VAL A 107 -19.34 2.29 -31.20
C VAL A 107 -20.30 2.26 -30.03
N ARG A 108 -21.57 2.55 -30.29
CA ARG A 108 -22.64 2.61 -29.29
C ARG A 108 -23.79 1.72 -29.70
N ILE A 109 -24.62 1.32 -28.75
CA ILE A 109 -25.89 0.65 -29.03
C ILE A 109 -26.90 1.72 -29.47
N ALA A 110 -27.46 1.58 -30.67
CA ALA A 110 -28.27 2.66 -31.27
C ALA A 110 -29.53 2.99 -30.46
N ALA A 111 -30.13 1.99 -29.80
CA ALA A 111 -31.35 2.17 -29.01
C ALA A 111 -31.12 2.89 -27.66
N THR A 112 -29.93 2.78 -27.06
CA THR A 112 -29.66 3.23 -25.68
C THR A 112 -28.53 4.26 -25.59
N GLY A 113 -27.73 4.43 -26.64
CA GLY A 113 -26.53 5.28 -26.64
C GLY A 113 -25.36 4.73 -25.83
N HIS A 114 -25.50 3.53 -25.24
CA HIS A 114 -24.48 2.86 -24.43
C HIS A 114 -23.22 2.59 -25.27
N LEU A 115 -22.07 3.05 -24.80
CA LEU A 115 -20.77 2.86 -25.46
C LEU A 115 -20.27 1.45 -25.21
N LEU A 116 -19.84 0.74 -26.26
CA LEU A 116 -19.18 -0.56 -26.11
C LEU A 116 -17.84 -0.35 -25.40
N GLU A 117 -17.53 -1.20 -24.41
CA GLU A 117 -16.31 -1.07 -23.59
C GLU A 117 -15.01 -1.12 -24.43
N ASN A 118 -14.00 -0.39 -23.97
CA ASN A 118 -12.70 -0.11 -24.63
C ASN A 118 -12.74 0.83 -25.85
N GLY A 119 -13.15 2.09 -25.64
CA GLY A 119 -12.82 3.17 -26.59
C GLY A 119 -11.31 3.19 -26.87
N LEU A 120 -10.94 2.96 -28.12
CA LEU A 120 -9.55 2.85 -28.54
C LEU A 120 -8.88 4.22 -28.44
N SER A 121 -8.00 4.40 -27.44
CA SER A 121 -6.97 5.44 -27.48
C SER A 121 -5.96 5.08 -28.57
N VAL A 122 -5.73 6.00 -29.50
CA VAL A 122 -4.77 5.81 -30.60
C VAL A 122 -3.34 5.80 -30.03
N PRO A 123 -2.43 4.94 -30.53
CA PRO A 123 -0.99 5.12 -30.33
C PRO A 123 -0.56 6.50 -30.84
N ALA A 124 0.39 7.15 -30.15
CA ALA A 124 0.91 8.44 -30.61
C ALA A 124 1.46 8.34 -32.04
N ALA A 125 1.22 9.38 -32.85
CA ALA A 125 1.75 9.48 -34.20
C ALA A 125 3.29 9.41 -34.20
N PRO A 126 3.94 8.88 -35.26
CA PRO A 126 5.38 8.96 -35.41
C PRO A 126 5.81 10.44 -35.44
N ARG A 127 6.74 10.81 -34.57
CA ARG A 127 7.27 12.18 -34.47
C ARG A 127 8.46 12.33 -35.42
N ALA A 128 8.57 13.46 -36.09
CA ALA A 128 9.78 13.82 -36.84
C ALA A 128 10.79 14.46 -35.87
N VAL A 129 11.54 13.63 -35.15
CA VAL A 129 12.61 14.11 -34.25
C VAL A 129 13.91 14.26 -35.04
N VAL A 130 14.52 15.44 -34.95
CA VAL A 130 15.85 15.74 -35.48
C VAL A 130 16.79 16.00 -34.33
N ALA A 131 17.98 15.43 -34.37
CA ALA A 131 18.99 15.58 -33.32
C ALA A 131 20.39 15.76 -33.91
N ASN A 132 21.31 16.26 -33.08
CA ASN A 132 22.73 16.28 -33.37
C ASN A 132 23.56 16.10 -32.10
N LEU A 133 24.73 15.48 -32.24
CA LEU A 133 25.79 15.49 -31.24
C LEU A 133 26.82 16.55 -31.64
N ASP A 134 27.06 17.52 -30.75
CA ASP A 134 27.95 18.64 -31.04
C ASP A 134 29.40 18.32 -30.61
N SER A 135 29.58 17.67 -29.46
CA SER A 135 30.89 17.13 -29.06
C SER A 135 30.78 15.93 -28.13
N VAL A 136 31.82 15.08 -28.17
CA VAL A 136 32.06 13.95 -27.27
C VAL A 136 33.49 14.10 -26.76
N ASP A 137 33.66 14.82 -25.66
CA ASP A 137 34.95 15.18 -25.07
C ASP A 137 35.17 14.41 -23.77
N GLY A 138 35.82 13.26 -23.88
CA GLY A 138 36.03 12.35 -22.76
C GLY A 138 34.72 11.85 -22.13
N PRO A 139 34.44 12.10 -20.84
CA PRO A 139 33.16 11.73 -20.23
C PRO A 139 32.00 12.66 -20.65
N ARG A 140 32.27 13.82 -21.25
CA ARG A 140 31.25 14.85 -21.48
C ARG A 140 30.64 14.71 -22.88
N ILE A 141 29.31 14.65 -22.93
CA ILE A 141 28.54 14.62 -24.19
C ILE A 141 27.59 15.80 -24.21
N VAL A 142 27.66 16.56 -25.29
CA VAL A 142 26.80 17.71 -25.54
C VAL A 142 26.11 17.54 -26.89
N GLY A 143 24.79 17.72 -26.89
CA GLY A 143 23.99 17.65 -28.11
C GLY A 143 22.65 18.34 -27.95
N TRP A 144 21.79 18.16 -28.94
CA TRP A 144 20.42 18.67 -28.92
C TRP A 144 19.48 17.74 -29.69
N ALA A 145 18.19 17.78 -29.34
CA ALA A 145 17.13 17.05 -30.02
C ALA A 145 15.83 17.86 -30.03
N VAL A 146 15.13 17.89 -31.16
CA VAL A 146 13.90 18.67 -31.38
C VAL A 146 12.87 17.83 -32.12
N ASN A 147 11.63 17.83 -31.65
CA ASN A 147 10.50 17.37 -32.45
C ASN A 147 10.06 18.50 -33.39
N THR A 148 10.24 18.32 -34.70
CA THR A 148 9.90 19.36 -35.68
C THR A 148 8.39 19.55 -35.88
N GLU A 149 7.56 18.64 -35.35
CA GLU A 149 6.10 18.77 -35.38
C GLU A 149 5.56 19.54 -34.16
N ASP A 150 6.28 19.50 -33.03
CA ASP A 150 5.98 20.27 -31.82
C ASP A 150 7.29 20.63 -31.11
N GLU A 151 7.84 21.79 -31.47
CA GLU A 151 9.09 22.28 -30.91
C GLU A 151 8.95 22.66 -29.42
N ARG A 152 7.75 22.73 -28.85
CA ARG A 152 7.60 22.96 -27.39
C ARG A 152 7.70 21.68 -26.57
N GLU A 153 7.73 20.53 -27.24
CA GLU A 153 7.82 19.23 -26.60
C GLU A 153 9.28 18.88 -26.29
N ALA A 154 9.59 18.68 -25.01
CA ALA A 154 10.92 18.25 -24.60
C ALA A 154 11.20 16.81 -25.07
N VAL A 155 12.22 16.61 -25.90
CA VAL A 155 12.60 15.29 -26.40
C VAL A 155 13.43 14.55 -25.35
N GLU A 156 13.07 13.31 -25.06
CA GLU A 156 13.84 12.44 -24.17
C GLU A 156 14.75 11.52 -24.99
N VAL A 157 16.05 11.54 -24.68
CA VAL A 157 17.05 10.75 -25.39
C VAL A 157 17.70 9.74 -24.46
N ASP A 158 17.90 8.52 -24.94
CA ASP A 158 18.72 7.50 -24.30
C ASP A 158 20.06 7.38 -25.02
N ILE A 159 21.14 7.36 -24.23
CA ILE A 159 22.50 7.12 -24.73
C ILE A 159 22.83 5.65 -24.53
N LEU A 160 23.17 4.98 -25.63
CA LEU A 160 23.57 3.61 -25.67
C LEU A 160 25.08 3.50 -25.93
N VAL A 161 25.72 2.56 -25.24
CA VAL A 161 27.09 2.13 -25.53
C VAL A 161 27.06 0.62 -25.76
N ASP A 162 27.45 0.18 -26.96
CA ASP A 162 27.35 -1.21 -27.42
C ASP A 162 25.97 -1.83 -27.14
N ASP A 163 24.90 -1.16 -27.60
CA ASP A 163 23.49 -1.55 -27.47
C ASP A 163 22.93 -1.61 -26.04
N ARG A 164 23.61 -1.03 -25.04
CA ARG A 164 23.11 -0.90 -23.67
C ARG A 164 22.89 0.56 -23.31
N ILE A 165 21.69 0.89 -22.81
CA ILE A 165 21.40 2.23 -22.30
C ILE A 165 22.26 2.49 -21.06
N VAL A 166 23.13 3.51 -21.13
CA VAL A 166 24.06 3.90 -20.06
C VAL A 166 23.64 5.19 -19.35
N ALA A 167 22.84 6.03 -20.00
CA ALA A 167 22.28 7.26 -19.46
C ALA A 167 21.09 7.71 -20.31
N GLY A 168 20.32 8.68 -19.83
CA GLY A 168 19.45 9.43 -20.70
C GLY A 168 19.16 10.82 -20.16
N ALA A 169 18.73 11.71 -21.05
CA ALA A 169 18.53 13.13 -20.79
C ALA A 169 17.23 13.62 -21.41
N VAL A 170 16.72 14.72 -20.83
CA VAL A 170 15.68 15.52 -21.44
C VAL A 170 16.37 16.69 -22.16
N ALA A 171 16.11 16.85 -23.45
CA ALA A 171 16.64 17.92 -24.29
C ALA A 171 15.87 19.22 -24.03
N ASN A 172 16.17 19.91 -22.92
CA ASN A 172 15.47 21.13 -22.48
C ASN A 172 16.42 22.29 -22.08
N GLN A 173 17.73 22.15 -22.31
CA GLN A 173 18.70 23.20 -22.02
C GLN A 173 18.68 24.29 -23.11
N GLN A 174 18.85 25.55 -22.71
CA GLN A 174 18.79 26.66 -23.67
C GLN A 174 20.03 26.71 -24.59
N ARG A 175 19.78 26.70 -25.90
CA ARG A 175 20.74 26.75 -27.01
C ARG A 175 20.30 27.80 -28.02
N ARG A 176 20.70 29.05 -27.79
CA ARG A 176 20.27 30.22 -28.59
C ARG A 176 20.69 30.15 -30.06
N ASP A 177 21.74 29.39 -30.37
CA ASP A 177 22.21 29.11 -31.72
C ASP A 177 21.17 28.35 -32.57
N LEU A 178 20.29 27.58 -31.93
CA LEU A 178 19.23 26.82 -32.60
C LEU A 178 18.05 27.68 -33.06
N LEU A 179 17.92 28.92 -32.59
CA LEU A 179 16.88 29.87 -33.05
C LEU A 179 17.01 30.26 -34.53
N SER A 180 18.16 29.96 -35.15
CA SER A 180 18.35 30.11 -36.59
C SER A 180 17.61 29.05 -37.41
N ARG A 181 17.20 27.94 -36.78
CA ARG A 181 16.61 26.75 -37.41
C ARG A 181 15.23 26.37 -36.84
N PHE A 182 14.97 26.71 -35.58
CA PHE A 182 13.73 26.40 -34.85
C PHE A 182 13.19 27.65 -34.15
N THR A 183 11.92 27.63 -33.76
CA THR A 183 11.20 28.73 -33.10
C THR A 183 11.49 28.84 -31.60
N THR A 184 11.96 27.76 -30.98
CA THR A 184 12.35 27.67 -29.57
C THR A 184 13.83 27.33 -29.42
N CYS A 185 14.35 27.36 -28.19
CA CYS A 185 15.79 27.16 -27.94
C CYS A 185 16.10 26.20 -26.79
N ASP A 186 15.09 25.70 -26.09
CA ASP A 186 15.16 24.73 -25.00
C ASP A 186 15.25 23.31 -25.56
N HIS A 187 16.38 23.00 -26.20
CA HIS A 187 16.59 21.77 -26.96
C HIS A 187 17.92 21.07 -26.69
N GLY A 188 18.78 21.66 -25.88
CA GLY A 188 20.10 21.12 -25.56
C GLY A 188 20.03 20.06 -24.47
N PHE A 189 21.03 19.17 -24.45
CA PHE A 189 21.34 18.31 -23.32
C PHE A 189 22.85 18.21 -23.13
N GLU A 190 23.25 17.96 -21.89
CA GLU A 190 24.63 17.71 -21.51
C GLU A 190 24.65 16.57 -20.48
N LEU A 191 25.52 15.59 -20.69
CA LEU A 191 25.69 14.43 -19.82
C LEU A 191 27.17 14.14 -19.56
N LEU A 192 27.47 13.66 -18.34
CA LEU A 192 28.77 13.13 -17.96
C LEU A 192 28.65 11.60 -17.81
N LEU A 193 29.41 10.86 -18.62
CA LEU A 193 29.42 9.41 -18.67
C LEU A 193 30.75 8.86 -18.18
N SER A 194 30.71 7.78 -17.40
CA SER A 194 31.90 6.98 -17.07
C SER A 194 32.02 5.81 -18.04
N VAL A 195 32.71 6.00 -19.17
CA VAL A 195 32.86 4.98 -20.24
C VAL A 195 34.33 4.78 -20.60
N ARG A 196 34.74 3.56 -20.97
CA ARG A 196 36.12 3.26 -21.41
C ARG A 196 36.34 3.60 -22.90
N SER A 197 37.57 3.96 -23.27
CA SER A 197 38.00 4.23 -24.65
C SER A 197 37.72 3.06 -25.60
N GLY A 198 37.36 3.33 -26.85
CA GLY A 198 37.17 2.34 -27.92
C GLY A 198 35.78 1.73 -28.05
N ARG A 199 34.77 2.23 -27.33
CA ARG A 199 33.37 1.79 -27.40
C ARG A 199 32.55 2.66 -28.36
N VAL A 200 31.46 2.12 -28.91
CA VAL A 200 30.59 2.83 -29.85
C VAL A 200 29.36 3.38 -29.15
N LEU A 201 29.09 4.66 -29.38
CA LEU A 201 27.96 5.39 -28.81
C LEU A 201 26.85 5.61 -29.84
N GLU A 202 25.62 5.43 -29.39
CA GLU A 202 24.41 5.72 -30.14
C GLU A 202 23.41 6.48 -29.24
N VAL A 203 22.61 7.37 -29.82
CA VAL A 203 21.56 8.12 -29.13
C VAL A 203 20.22 7.76 -29.76
N ARG A 204 19.25 7.35 -28.95
CA ARG A 204 17.90 6.97 -29.39
C ARG A 204 16.83 7.86 -28.76
N ASP A 205 15.69 8.02 -29.43
CA ASP A 205 14.48 8.56 -28.80
C ASP A 205 13.99 7.51 -27.79
N ARG A 206 13.84 7.90 -26.54
CA ARG A 206 13.37 7.01 -25.47
C ARG A 206 11.95 6.48 -25.73
N ARG A 207 11.13 7.26 -26.43
CA ARG A 207 9.69 7.00 -26.58
C ARG A 207 9.38 5.89 -27.59
N ASP A 208 10.11 5.84 -28.71
CA ASP A 208 9.87 4.87 -29.78
C ASP A 208 11.12 4.06 -30.19
N GLY A 209 12.29 4.37 -29.62
CA GLY A 209 13.55 3.66 -29.86
C GLY A 209 14.21 4.02 -31.19
N ALA A 210 13.74 5.04 -31.91
CA ALA A 210 14.35 5.48 -33.16
C ALA A 210 15.79 5.98 -32.93
N VAL A 211 16.71 5.60 -33.82
CA VAL A 211 18.11 6.07 -33.77
C VAL A 211 18.18 7.52 -34.20
N LEU A 212 18.61 8.40 -33.29
CA LEU A 212 18.69 9.83 -33.50
C LEU A 212 20.10 10.25 -33.96
N CYS A 213 21.16 9.69 -33.37
CA CYS A 213 22.56 9.97 -33.69
C CYS A 213 23.45 8.75 -33.42
N GLY A 214 24.47 8.53 -34.26
CA GLY A 214 25.45 7.44 -34.11
C GLY A 214 25.44 6.45 -35.28
N PRO A 215 26.37 5.47 -35.29
CA PRO A 215 27.38 5.17 -34.27
C PRO A 215 28.58 6.15 -34.22
N VAL A 216 29.04 6.54 -33.03
CA VAL A 216 30.22 7.41 -32.81
C VAL A 216 31.25 6.73 -31.88
N PRO A 217 32.53 6.57 -32.27
CA PRO A 217 33.56 5.98 -31.39
C PRO A 217 34.06 6.95 -30.30
N ILE A 218 34.26 6.46 -29.08
CA ILE A 218 34.79 7.24 -27.94
C ILE A 218 36.30 7.06 -27.82
N ALA A 219 37.09 8.14 -27.75
CA ALA A 219 38.53 8.10 -27.52
C ALA A 219 38.94 8.84 -26.23
N LEU A 220 39.60 8.12 -25.29
CA LEU A 220 40.21 8.68 -24.07
C LEU A 220 41.72 8.48 -24.13
N HIS A 221 42.51 9.55 -23.97
CA HIS A 221 43.98 9.49 -23.86
C HIS A 221 44.39 8.98 -22.47
N ALA A 222 45.29 8.01 -22.41
CA ALA A 222 45.77 7.39 -21.17
C ALA A 222 47.29 7.54 -21.07
N ASP A 223 47.79 7.95 -19.90
CA ASP A 223 49.20 7.87 -19.53
C ASP A 223 49.39 7.01 -18.26
N GLU A 224 50.59 6.47 -18.16
CA GLU A 224 51.00 5.17 -17.58
C GLU A 224 51.13 5.13 -16.04
N THR A 225 50.73 4.02 -15.40
CA THR A 225 51.06 3.70 -13.98
C THR A 225 51.66 2.30 -13.79
N GLY A 226 52.55 2.19 -12.82
CA GLY A 226 53.49 1.07 -12.60
C GLY A 226 52.95 -0.11 -11.75
N PRO A 227 53.76 -1.15 -11.53
CA PRO A 227 53.30 -2.46 -11.08
C PRO A 227 52.96 -2.63 -9.58
N ASP A 228 53.40 -1.73 -8.67
CA ASP A 228 53.00 -1.80 -7.24
C ASP A 228 51.63 -1.16 -6.98
N ASP A 229 51.25 -0.15 -7.77
CA ASP A 229 49.89 0.40 -7.77
C ASP A 229 48.88 -0.67 -8.22
N ARG A 230 49.26 -1.63 -9.08
CA ARG A 230 48.37 -2.69 -9.57
C ARG A 230 47.82 -3.60 -8.47
N LEU A 231 48.52 -3.78 -7.36
CA LEU A 231 48.04 -4.64 -6.28
C LEU A 231 47.06 -3.88 -5.36
N ALA A 232 47.37 -2.62 -5.05
CA ALA A 232 46.47 -1.72 -4.34
C ALA A 232 45.21 -1.43 -5.16
N GLU A 233 45.38 -1.13 -6.46
CA GLU A 233 44.29 -0.98 -7.43
C GLU A 233 43.46 -2.25 -7.53
N ARG A 234 44.05 -3.46 -7.45
CA ARG A 234 43.29 -4.72 -7.47
C ARG A 234 42.49 -4.94 -6.19
N LEU A 235 43.02 -4.55 -5.03
CA LEU A 235 42.27 -4.62 -3.77
C LEU A 235 41.15 -3.57 -3.73
N ASP A 236 41.41 -2.37 -4.23
CA ASP A 236 40.41 -1.32 -4.41
C ASP A 236 39.40 -1.68 -5.49
N GLU A 237 39.81 -2.40 -6.54
CA GLU A 237 38.95 -2.92 -7.62
C GLU A 237 38.07 -4.05 -7.09
N VAL A 238 38.62 -5.00 -6.31
CA VAL A 238 37.80 -6.04 -5.66
C VAL A 238 36.83 -5.42 -4.65
N SER A 239 37.28 -4.43 -3.87
CA SER A 239 36.42 -3.71 -2.93
C SER A 239 35.34 -2.90 -3.65
N ARG A 240 35.67 -2.23 -4.77
CA ARG A 240 34.70 -1.59 -5.66
C ARG A 240 33.76 -2.60 -6.28
N ILE A 241 34.22 -3.72 -6.80
CA ILE A 241 33.36 -4.77 -7.38
C ILE A 241 32.42 -5.32 -6.31
N LEU A 242 32.88 -5.51 -5.08
CA LEU A 242 32.04 -5.94 -3.97
C LEU A 242 31.03 -4.85 -3.56
N GLN A 243 31.42 -3.58 -3.60
CA GLN A 243 30.56 -2.43 -3.34
C GLN A 243 29.52 -2.25 -4.47
N ASP A 244 29.97 -2.27 -5.72
CA ASP A 244 29.17 -2.27 -6.95
C ASP A 244 28.20 -3.44 -6.93
N LEU A 245 28.61 -4.66 -6.56
CA LEU A 245 27.69 -5.80 -6.40
C LEU A 245 26.72 -5.60 -5.24
N ARG A 246 27.17 -5.04 -4.11
CA ARG A 246 26.31 -4.68 -2.96
C ARG A 246 25.29 -3.61 -3.31
N ASP A 247 25.57 -2.73 -4.25
CA ASP A 247 24.69 -1.66 -4.70
C ASP A 247 23.82 -2.11 -5.90
N GLU A 248 24.40 -2.89 -6.81
CA GLU A 248 23.78 -3.39 -8.04
C GLU A 248 22.80 -4.53 -7.76
N VAL A 249 23.06 -5.42 -6.79
CA VAL A 249 22.13 -6.51 -6.46
C VAL A 249 20.80 -5.97 -5.90
N PRO A 250 20.78 -5.04 -4.91
CA PRO A 250 19.58 -4.32 -4.52
C PRO A 250 18.95 -3.55 -5.67
N ARG A 251 19.72 -2.81 -6.49
CA ARG A 251 19.17 -2.06 -7.62
C ARG A 251 18.50 -2.95 -8.65
N ARG A 252 19.12 -4.09 -9.03
CA ARG A 252 18.53 -5.06 -9.96
C ARG A 252 17.33 -5.78 -9.38
N ARG A 253 17.37 -6.17 -8.10
CA ARG A 253 16.19 -6.70 -7.40
C ARG A 253 15.06 -5.70 -7.38
N ALA A 254 15.36 -4.44 -7.06
CA ALA A 254 14.39 -3.37 -6.99
C ALA A 254 13.90 -2.92 -8.38
N ALA A 255 14.67 -3.13 -9.46
CA ALA A 255 14.26 -2.90 -10.85
C ALA A 255 13.42 -4.06 -11.42
N ALA A 256 13.60 -5.28 -10.91
CA ALA A 256 12.73 -6.42 -11.20
C ALA A 256 11.45 -6.43 -10.33
N ALA A 257 11.47 -5.75 -9.19
CA ALA A 257 10.33 -5.64 -8.29
C ALA A 257 9.19 -4.83 -8.94
N ARG A 258 7.99 -5.43 -8.97
CA ARG A 258 6.77 -4.75 -9.44
C ARG A 258 6.36 -3.66 -8.45
N SER A 259 5.73 -2.60 -8.94
CA SER A 259 5.08 -1.64 -8.04
C SER A 259 3.68 -2.14 -7.65
N VAL A 260 3.13 -1.64 -6.53
CA VAL A 260 1.72 -1.86 -6.17
C VAL A 260 0.78 -1.35 -7.27
N ALA A 261 1.17 -0.31 -8.03
CA ALA A 261 0.37 0.19 -9.15
C ALA A 261 0.30 -0.83 -10.32
N ASP A 262 1.28 -1.72 -10.43
CA ASP A 262 1.34 -2.78 -11.45
C ASP A 262 0.82 -4.13 -10.92
N TYR A 263 -0.06 -4.12 -9.92
CA TYR A 263 -0.48 -5.34 -9.22
C TYR A 263 -1.13 -6.38 -10.14
N ALA A 264 -1.86 -5.97 -11.19
CA ALA A 264 -2.44 -6.92 -12.14
C ALA A 264 -1.36 -7.83 -12.78
N ALA A 265 -0.22 -7.27 -13.19
CA ALA A 265 0.88 -8.03 -13.75
C ALA A 265 1.55 -8.92 -12.70
N TYR A 266 1.68 -8.43 -11.46
CA TYR A 266 2.16 -9.23 -10.33
C TYR A 266 1.25 -10.43 -10.03
N PHE A 267 -0.07 -10.23 -10.09
CA PHE A 267 -1.05 -11.28 -9.93
C PHE A 267 -0.93 -12.33 -11.05
N ASP A 268 -0.85 -11.89 -12.30
CA ASP A 268 -0.71 -12.78 -13.45
C ASP A 268 0.55 -13.65 -13.36
N GLU A 269 1.65 -13.07 -12.86
CA GLU A 269 2.93 -13.75 -12.72
C GLU A 269 2.93 -14.84 -11.62
N HIS A 270 2.19 -14.62 -10.53
CA HIS A 270 2.33 -15.44 -9.32
C HIS A 270 1.08 -16.22 -8.90
N TYR A 271 -0.10 -15.79 -9.33
CA TYR A 271 -1.39 -16.30 -8.85
C TYR A 271 -2.29 -16.82 -9.97
N ALA A 272 -2.23 -16.29 -11.19
CA ALA A 272 -3.16 -16.66 -12.26
C ALA A 272 -3.14 -18.14 -12.66
N ASP A 273 -1.99 -18.81 -12.53
CA ASP A 273 -1.85 -20.24 -12.85
C ASP A 273 -2.32 -21.17 -11.71
N THR A 274 -2.72 -20.65 -10.54
CA THR A 274 -3.07 -21.47 -9.37
C THR A 274 -4.21 -22.44 -9.68
N ALA A 275 -5.19 -22.00 -10.49
CA ALA A 275 -6.28 -22.85 -10.94
C ALA A 275 -5.81 -24.02 -11.81
N THR A 276 -4.79 -23.82 -12.66
CA THR A 276 -4.24 -24.88 -13.53
C THR A 276 -3.45 -25.91 -12.73
N ARG A 277 -2.87 -25.50 -11.59
CA ARG A 277 -2.16 -26.35 -10.62
C ARG A 277 -3.08 -27.13 -9.67
N ARG A 278 -4.40 -27.05 -9.85
CA ARG A 278 -5.38 -27.72 -8.97
C ARG A 278 -5.10 -29.21 -8.74
N PRO A 279 -4.78 -30.06 -9.75
CA PRO A 279 -4.50 -31.47 -9.50
C PRO A 279 -3.32 -31.71 -8.53
N GLN A 280 -2.24 -30.94 -8.68
CA GLN A 280 -1.06 -31.02 -7.81
C GLN A 280 -1.40 -30.55 -6.38
N LEU A 281 -2.17 -29.47 -6.27
CA LEU A 281 -2.63 -28.93 -4.99
C LEU A 281 -3.61 -29.89 -4.29
N SER A 282 -4.53 -30.54 -5.01
CA SER A 282 -5.40 -31.59 -4.44
C SER A 282 -4.60 -32.79 -3.95
N ALA A 283 -3.55 -33.20 -4.67
CA ALA A 283 -2.65 -34.27 -4.22
C ALA A 283 -1.87 -33.86 -2.95
N ARG A 284 -1.52 -32.59 -2.82
CA ARG A 284 -0.91 -32.02 -1.60
C ARG A 284 -1.91 -32.01 -0.44
N ALA A 285 -3.15 -31.58 -0.66
CA ALA A 285 -4.24 -31.63 0.31
C ALA A 285 -4.46 -33.05 0.87
N ALA A 286 -4.37 -34.06 0.00
CA ALA A 286 -4.54 -35.46 0.38
C ALA A 286 -3.40 -36.01 1.29
N LYS A 287 -2.29 -35.28 1.44
CA LYS A 287 -1.19 -35.64 2.35
C LYS A 287 -1.32 -35.03 3.74
N LEU A 288 -2.33 -34.19 3.98
CA LEU A 288 -2.56 -33.62 5.31
C LEU A 288 -3.07 -34.69 6.27
N ASP A 289 -2.40 -34.79 7.42
CA ASP A 289 -2.77 -35.69 8.52
C ASP A 289 -4.13 -35.32 9.12
N ARG A 290 -4.34 -34.01 9.31
CA ARG A 290 -5.61 -33.44 9.74
C ARG A 290 -6.25 -32.65 8.60
N ARG A 291 -7.51 -32.96 8.32
CA ARG A 291 -8.30 -32.32 7.27
C ARG A 291 -9.56 -31.71 7.88
N PRO A 292 -9.48 -30.50 8.47
CA PRO A 292 -10.66 -29.84 9.01
C PRO A 292 -11.72 -29.68 7.92
N LEU A 293 -12.99 -29.87 8.28
CA LEU A 293 -14.10 -29.51 7.40
C LEU A 293 -14.34 -28.00 7.51
N PHE A 294 -14.26 -27.29 6.38
CA PHE A 294 -14.64 -25.87 6.32
C PHE A 294 -16.10 -25.71 5.90
N SER A 295 -16.89 -25.02 6.71
CA SER A 295 -18.21 -24.53 6.30
C SER A 295 -18.06 -23.11 5.74
N VAL A 296 -18.18 -22.96 4.43
CA VAL A 296 -18.19 -21.65 3.77
C VAL A 296 -19.59 -21.06 3.93
N VAL A 297 -19.72 -19.94 4.65
CA VAL A 297 -20.99 -19.27 4.96
C VAL A 297 -21.18 -18.12 3.98
N MET A 298 -22.29 -18.17 3.22
CA MET A 298 -22.60 -17.22 2.16
C MET A 298 -24.02 -16.64 2.29
N PRO A 299 -24.18 -15.40 2.80
CA PRO A 299 -25.45 -14.68 2.75
C PRO A 299 -25.72 -14.18 1.32
N VAL A 300 -26.92 -14.40 0.79
CA VAL A 300 -27.33 -13.99 -0.56
C VAL A 300 -28.50 -13.00 -0.49
N CYS A 301 -28.42 -11.87 -1.19
CA CYS A 301 -29.54 -10.94 -1.37
C CYS A 301 -29.42 -10.17 -2.70
N ASP A 302 -30.24 -10.51 -3.68
CA ASP A 302 -30.28 -9.89 -5.02
C ASP A 302 -28.93 -9.74 -5.76
N PRO A 303 -28.03 -10.75 -5.75
CA PRO A 303 -26.82 -10.66 -6.55
C PRO A 303 -27.13 -10.61 -8.05
N PRO A 304 -26.26 -9.99 -8.86
CA PRO A 304 -26.15 -10.35 -10.27
C PRO A 304 -25.91 -11.87 -10.41
N LEU A 305 -26.77 -12.55 -11.17
CA LEU A 305 -26.77 -14.03 -11.26
C LEU A 305 -25.41 -14.64 -11.60
N TRP A 306 -24.66 -13.99 -12.50
CA TRP A 306 -23.36 -14.48 -12.94
C TRP A 306 -22.30 -14.37 -11.84
N MET A 307 -22.35 -13.34 -10.99
CA MET A 307 -21.43 -13.19 -9.87
C MET A 307 -21.69 -14.27 -8.82
N LEU A 308 -22.97 -14.55 -8.51
CA LEU A 308 -23.35 -15.65 -7.62
C LEU A 308 -22.90 -17.00 -8.18
N ALA A 309 -23.08 -17.25 -9.48
CA ALA A 309 -22.64 -18.48 -10.12
C ALA A 309 -21.12 -18.66 -10.00
N GLU A 310 -20.34 -17.60 -10.26
CA GLU A 310 -18.88 -17.64 -10.10
C GLU A 310 -18.43 -17.74 -8.64
N ALA A 311 -19.15 -17.13 -7.69
CA ALA A 311 -18.87 -17.25 -6.26
C ALA A 311 -19.03 -18.71 -5.80
N ILE A 312 -20.16 -19.35 -6.15
CA ILE A 312 -20.40 -20.77 -5.89
C ILE A 312 -19.34 -21.64 -6.57
N GLU A 313 -19.01 -21.36 -7.83
CA GLU A 313 -17.99 -22.13 -8.56
C GLU A 313 -16.61 -21.98 -7.94
N SER A 314 -16.26 -20.81 -7.39
CA SER A 314 -14.97 -20.61 -6.72
C SER A 314 -14.79 -21.52 -5.49
N VAL A 315 -15.89 -21.88 -4.81
CA VAL A 315 -15.91 -22.87 -3.73
C VAL A 315 -15.85 -24.29 -4.29
N ARG A 316 -16.65 -24.59 -5.33
CA ARG A 316 -16.66 -25.92 -5.98
C ARG A 316 -15.29 -26.30 -6.57
N ALA A 317 -14.58 -25.31 -7.08
CA ALA A 317 -13.29 -25.44 -7.74
C ALA A 317 -12.10 -25.49 -6.78
N GLN A 318 -12.30 -25.40 -5.45
CA GLN A 318 -11.21 -25.48 -4.48
C GLN A 318 -10.37 -26.76 -4.67
N ALA A 319 -9.06 -26.63 -4.49
CA ALA A 319 -8.13 -27.76 -4.50
C ALA A 319 -8.30 -28.66 -3.26
N TYR A 320 -8.66 -28.05 -2.13
CA TYR A 320 -9.02 -28.74 -0.89
C TYR A 320 -10.47 -29.24 -0.98
N GLY A 321 -10.71 -30.55 -0.80
CA GLY A 321 -12.02 -31.16 -1.02
C GLY A 321 -12.95 -31.22 0.19
N HIS A 322 -12.43 -30.98 1.40
CA HIS A 322 -13.19 -31.11 2.66
C HIS A 322 -13.86 -29.78 3.03
N TRP A 323 -14.91 -29.43 2.28
CA TRP A 323 -15.72 -28.25 2.53
C TRP A 323 -17.21 -28.55 2.33
N GLU A 324 -18.04 -27.68 2.89
CA GLU A 324 -19.44 -27.53 2.54
C GLU A 324 -19.76 -26.04 2.36
N LEU A 325 -20.74 -25.73 1.52
CA LEU A 325 -21.17 -24.37 1.22
C LEU A 325 -22.58 -24.17 1.80
N CYS A 326 -22.69 -23.25 2.74
CA CYS A 326 -23.91 -22.93 3.47
C CYS A 326 -24.48 -21.61 2.96
N ILE A 327 -25.53 -21.68 2.14
CA ILE A 327 -26.16 -20.53 1.50
C ILE A 327 -27.45 -20.16 2.24
N ALA A 328 -27.63 -18.89 2.55
CA ALA A 328 -28.91 -18.36 2.99
C ALA A 328 -29.38 -17.23 2.06
N ASP A 329 -30.52 -17.42 1.40
CA ASP A 329 -31.15 -16.39 0.57
C ASP A 329 -32.08 -15.50 1.42
N ASP A 330 -31.80 -14.20 1.45
CA ASP A 330 -32.56 -13.21 2.21
C ASP A 330 -33.77 -12.66 1.46
N ALA A 331 -34.55 -13.56 0.86
CA ALA A 331 -35.68 -13.19 0.02
C ALA A 331 -35.29 -12.32 -1.19
N SER A 332 -34.40 -12.85 -2.03
CA SER A 332 -34.08 -12.23 -3.31
C SER A 332 -35.34 -12.06 -4.17
N ARG A 333 -35.43 -10.90 -4.84
CA ARG A 333 -36.55 -10.46 -5.68
C ARG A 333 -36.58 -11.16 -7.03
N ASP A 334 -35.40 -11.48 -7.55
CA ASP A 334 -35.26 -12.25 -8.78
C ASP A 334 -35.34 -13.75 -8.47
N ASP A 335 -36.41 -14.41 -8.91
CA ASP A 335 -36.61 -15.85 -8.73
C ASP A 335 -35.49 -16.69 -9.37
N ALA A 336 -34.78 -16.15 -10.37
CA ALA A 336 -33.64 -16.82 -10.98
C ALA A 336 -32.49 -17.05 -9.98
N VAL A 337 -32.32 -16.18 -8.97
CA VAL A 337 -31.32 -16.34 -7.91
C VAL A 337 -31.61 -17.60 -7.11
N ARG A 338 -32.86 -17.75 -6.66
CA ARG A 338 -33.31 -18.92 -5.89
C ARG A 338 -33.27 -20.19 -6.73
N LEU A 339 -33.61 -20.10 -8.02
CA LEU A 339 -33.53 -21.21 -8.95
C LEU A 339 -32.08 -21.69 -9.12
N LEU A 340 -31.13 -20.77 -9.32
CA LEU A 340 -29.70 -21.08 -9.42
C LEU A 340 -29.20 -21.81 -8.16
N ILE A 341 -29.50 -21.27 -6.98
CA ILE A 341 -29.07 -21.89 -5.70
C ILE A 341 -29.62 -23.32 -5.58
N ARG A 342 -30.90 -23.55 -5.92
CA ARG A 342 -31.50 -24.89 -5.88
C ARG A 342 -30.85 -25.84 -6.88
N GLN A 343 -30.53 -25.36 -8.08
CA GLN A 343 -29.85 -26.17 -9.09
C GLN A 343 -28.45 -26.57 -8.64
N GLU A 344 -27.67 -25.63 -8.08
CA GLU A 344 -26.34 -25.93 -7.57
C GLU A 344 -26.37 -26.88 -6.35
N ALA A 345 -27.31 -26.69 -5.43
CA ALA A 345 -27.53 -27.62 -4.31
C ALA A 345 -27.95 -29.04 -4.75
N ALA A 346 -28.69 -29.16 -5.86
CA ALA A 346 -29.01 -30.45 -6.45
C ALA A 346 -27.83 -31.11 -7.18
N ARG A 347 -26.88 -30.29 -7.69
CA ARG A 347 -25.69 -30.76 -8.43
C ARG A 347 -24.55 -31.21 -7.53
N ASP A 348 -24.39 -30.59 -6.36
CA ASP A 348 -23.33 -30.94 -5.41
C ASP A 348 -23.92 -31.05 -3.98
N PRO A 349 -23.93 -32.25 -3.37
CA PRO A 349 -24.54 -32.48 -2.06
C PRO A 349 -23.82 -31.77 -0.90
N ARG A 350 -22.63 -31.20 -1.14
CA ARG A 350 -21.92 -30.35 -0.17
C ARG A 350 -22.49 -28.95 -0.10
N ILE A 351 -23.38 -28.56 -1.01
CA ILE A 351 -24.06 -27.26 -1.00
C ILE A 351 -25.41 -27.39 -0.29
N ARG A 352 -25.57 -26.63 0.80
CA ARG A 352 -26.78 -26.57 1.62
C ARG A 352 -27.38 -25.18 1.49
N ALA A 353 -28.69 -25.08 1.30
CA ALA A 353 -29.36 -23.80 1.12
C ALA A 353 -30.62 -23.66 1.95
N VAL A 354 -30.86 -22.46 2.49
CA VAL A 354 -32.13 -22.04 3.09
C VAL A 354 -32.65 -20.76 2.44
N PHE A 355 -33.97 -20.63 2.35
CA PHE A 355 -34.62 -19.51 1.69
C PHE A 355 -35.52 -18.78 2.70
N SER A 356 -35.30 -17.48 2.88
CA SER A 356 -36.13 -16.64 3.74
C SER A 356 -37.41 -16.21 3.02
N ALA A 357 -38.52 -16.15 3.77
CA ALA A 357 -39.78 -15.62 3.26
C ALA A 357 -39.79 -14.07 3.21
N ALA A 358 -38.99 -13.43 4.07
CA ALA A 358 -38.84 -11.99 4.16
C ALA A 358 -37.38 -11.64 4.47
N ARG A 359 -36.98 -10.40 4.17
CA ARG A 359 -35.63 -9.88 4.44
C ARG A 359 -35.39 -9.73 5.95
N GLY A 360 -34.25 -10.24 6.40
CA GLY A 360 -33.73 -10.08 7.76
C GLY A 360 -32.47 -9.22 7.85
N GLY A 361 -31.83 -8.88 6.73
CA GLY A 361 -30.57 -8.13 6.69
C GLY A 361 -29.34 -9.05 6.80
N VAL A 362 -28.16 -8.47 6.54
CA VAL A 362 -26.91 -9.25 6.36
C VAL A 362 -26.56 -10.06 7.62
N SER A 363 -26.61 -9.49 8.83
CA SER A 363 -26.27 -10.22 10.05
C SER A 363 -27.18 -11.42 10.30
N ALA A 364 -28.51 -11.22 10.23
CA ALA A 364 -29.48 -12.30 10.41
C ALA A 364 -29.31 -13.38 9.34
N ASN A 365 -29.09 -12.97 8.09
CA ASN A 365 -28.94 -13.90 6.98
C ASN A 365 -27.63 -14.71 7.05
N THR A 366 -26.51 -14.07 7.43
CA THR A 366 -25.24 -14.77 7.69
C THR A 366 -25.38 -15.77 8.83
N ASN A 367 -26.11 -15.43 9.90
CA ASN A 367 -26.40 -16.38 10.99
C ASN A 367 -27.27 -17.57 10.54
N ARG A 368 -28.21 -17.36 9.61
CA ARG A 368 -29.00 -18.45 9.02
C ARG A 368 -28.11 -19.38 8.20
N ALA A 369 -27.20 -18.84 7.40
CA ALA A 369 -26.20 -19.65 6.70
C ALA A 369 -25.29 -20.38 7.70
N LEU A 370 -24.81 -19.71 8.75
CA LEU A 370 -24.02 -20.30 9.84
C LEU A 370 -24.76 -21.45 10.56
N SER A 371 -26.08 -21.39 10.68
CA SER A 371 -26.87 -22.46 11.31
C SER A 371 -26.85 -23.79 10.52
N LEU A 372 -26.51 -23.74 9.23
CA LEU A 372 -26.33 -24.93 8.39
C LEU A 372 -24.94 -25.55 8.53
N ALA A 373 -23.97 -24.81 9.08
CA ALA A 373 -22.59 -25.25 9.20
C ALA A 373 -22.45 -26.46 10.14
N LEU A 374 -21.68 -27.43 9.70
CA LEU A 374 -21.30 -28.67 10.38
C LEU A 374 -19.78 -28.80 10.54
N GLY A 375 -19.00 -28.02 9.79
CA GLY A 375 -17.55 -28.02 9.80
C GLY A 375 -16.94 -27.54 11.11
N ASP A 376 -15.69 -27.91 11.34
CA ASP A 376 -14.92 -27.49 12.52
C ASP A 376 -14.64 -25.98 12.47
N HIS A 377 -14.47 -25.44 11.25
CA HIS A 377 -14.16 -24.05 10.99
C HIS A 377 -15.17 -23.45 10.01
N VAL A 378 -15.45 -22.17 10.19
CA VAL A 378 -16.31 -21.36 9.33
C VAL A 378 -15.42 -20.41 8.53
N ALA A 379 -15.67 -20.31 7.24
CA ALA A 379 -15.07 -19.34 6.34
C ALA A 379 -16.16 -18.42 5.79
N PHE A 380 -15.96 -17.10 5.80
CA PHE A 380 -16.96 -16.13 5.34
C PHE A 380 -16.70 -15.75 3.87
N LEU A 381 -17.75 -15.79 3.04
CA LEU A 381 -17.69 -15.44 1.62
C LEU A 381 -18.93 -14.68 1.19
N ASP A 382 -18.74 -13.49 0.63
CA ASP A 382 -19.84 -12.73 0.05
C ASP A 382 -20.27 -13.31 -1.30
N HIS A 383 -21.55 -13.20 -1.59
CA HIS A 383 -22.18 -13.84 -2.75
C HIS A 383 -21.73 -13.25 -4.11
N ASP A 384 -21.08 -12.09 -4.08
CA ASP A 384 -20.54 -11.37 -5.23
C ASP A 384 -19.01 -11.36 -5.27
N ASP A 385 -18.34 -12.22 -4.49
CA ASP A 385 -16.88 -12.34 -4.43
C ASP A 385 -16.36 -13.74 -4.83
N ARG A 386 -15.04 -13.94 -4.81
CA ARG A 386 -14.39 -15.22 -5.14
C ARG A 386 -13.31 -15.59 -4.13
N LEU A 387 -13.19 -16.89 -3.86
CA LEU A 387 -12.00 -17.43 -3.22
C LEU A 387 -10.92 -17.75 -4.24
N ALA A 388 -9.66 -17.61 -3.84
CA ALA A 388 -8.53 -18.15 -4.61
C ALA A 388 -8.64 -19.69 -4.69
N PRO A 389 -8.19 -20.35 -5.78
CA PRO A 389 -8.38 -21.80 -5.97
C PRO A 389 -7.71 -22.68 -4.89
N ASP A 390 -6.70 -22.17 -4.21
CA ASP A 390 -5.95 -22.82 -3.12
C ASP A 390 -6.33 -22.31 -1.72
N ALA A 391 -7.31 -21.40 -1.58
CA ALA A 391 -7.65 -20.73 -0.34
C ALA A 391 -7.85 -21.68 0.85
N LEU A 392 -8.74 -22.66 0.71
CA LEU A 392 -9.03 -23.60 1.79
C LEU A 392 -7.87 -24.59 2.07
N LEU A 393 -7.02 -24.87 1.07
CA LEU A 393 -5.82 -25.69 1.25
C LEU A 393 -4.80 -24.94 2.10
N VAL A 394 -4.50 -23.69 1.72
CA VAL A 394 -3.53 -22.87 2.45
C VAL A 394 -3.98 -22.67 3.90
N MET A 395 -5.27 -22.41 4.13
CA MET A 395 -5.82 -22.32 5.50
C MET A 395 -5.68 -23.64 6.27
N ALA A 396 -5.95 -24.80 5.64
CA ALA A 396 -5.77 -26.10 6.29
C ALA A 396 -4.31 -26.37 6.66
N GLU A 397 -3.37 -25.98 5.81
CA GLU A 397 -1.93 -26.12 6.05
C GLU A 397 -1.45 -25.26 7.19
N GLU A 398 -1.94 -24.02 7.28
CA GLU A 398 -1.62 -23.14 8.39
C GLU A 398 -2.21 -23.65 9.71
N LEU A 399 -3.45 -24.18 9.71
CA LEU A 399 -4.00 -24.87 10.89
C LEU A 399 -3.21 -26.12 11.30
N ALA A 400 -2.66 -26.85 10.33
CA ALA A 400 -1.80 -28.00 10.60
C ALA A 400 -0.44 -27.59 11.20
N ARG A 401 0.10 -26.45 10.78
CA ARG A 401 1.36 -25.87 11.31
C ARG A 401 1.18 -25.25 12.69
N ALA A 402 0.10 -24.49 12.87
CA ALA A 402 -0.20 -23.76 14.09
C ALA A 402 -1.72 -23.82 14.33
N PRO A 403 -2.20 -24.74 15.19
CA PRO A 403 -3.63 -24.89 15.46
C PRO A 403 -4.12 -23.72 16.32
N VAL A 404 -4.52 -22.64 15.65
CA VAL A 404 -5.09 -21.43 16.26
C VAL A 404 -6.57 -21.29 15.90
N PRO A 405 -7.39 -20.68 16.77
CA PRO A 405 -8.83 -20.64 16.57
C PRO A 405 -9.29 -19.67 15.48
N VAL A 406 -8.46 -18.71 15.07
CA VAL A 406 -8.82 -17.72 14.04
C VAL A 406 -7.64 -17.49 13.10
N LEU A 407 -7.92 -17.55 11.80
CA LEU A 407 -7.02 -17.19 10.72
C LEU A 407 -7.63 -16.06 9.87
N TYR A 408 -6.78 -15.21 9.32
CA TYR A 408 -7.18 -14.31 8.24
C TYR A 408 -6.10 -14.21 7.16
N SER A 409 -6.49 -13.92 5.92
CA SER A 409 -5.56 -13.81 4.79
C SER A 409 -5.40 -12.38 4.28
N ASP A 410 -4.46 -12.19 3.36
CA ASP A 410 -4.49 -11.04 2.46
C ASP A 410 -5.63 -11.19 1.44
N GLU A 411 -6.03 -10.07 0.86
CA GLU A 411 -7.09 -9.96 -0.15
C GLU A 411 -6.67 -8.97 -1.24
N ASP A 412 -7.32 -9.05 -2.38
CA ASP A 412 -7.24 -8.05 -3.44
C ASP A 412 -8.65 -7.73 -3.97
N ARG A 413 -8.71 -6.94 -5.03
CA ARG A 413 -9.96 -6.58 -5.68
C ARG A 413 -9.96 -6.96 -7.16
N ILE A 414 -11.11 -7.40 -7.66
CA ILE A 414 -11.35 -7.59 -9.08
C ILE A 414 -12.08 -6.33 -9.59
N ALA A 415 -11.43 -5.59 -10.48
CA ALA A 415 -12.04 -4.46 -11.17
C ALA A 415 -13.13 -4.92 -12.17
N PRO A 416 -14.03 -4.04 -12.63
CA PRO A 416 -15.07 -4.39 -13.59
C PRO A 416 -14.54 -5.01 -14.90
N ASP A 417 -13.31 -4.69 -15.30
CA ASP A 417 -12.63 -5.25 -16.47
C ASP A 417 -12.02 -6.64 -16.23
N GLY A 418 -12.18 -7.20 -15.03
CA GLY A 418 -11.68 -8.50 -14.60
C GLY A 418 -10.24 -8.50 -14.09
N ARG A 419 -9.52 -7.37 -14.11
CA ARG A 419 -8.15 -7.29 -13.59
C ARG A 419 -8.12 -7.29 -12.07
N HIS A 420 -7.12 -7.95 -11.51
CA HIS A 420 -6.80 -7.88 -10.09
C HIS A 420 -6.07 -6.56 -9.78
N VAL A 421 -6.58 -5.82 -8.79
CA VAL A 421 -6.13 -4.47 -8.41
C VAL A 421 -6.19 -4.28 -6.90
N ALA A 422 -5.59 -3.20 -6.40
CA ALA A 422 -5.71 -2.73 -5.01
C ALA A 422 -5.49 -3.82 -3.94
N PRO A 423 -4.30 -4.45 -3.88
CA PRO A 423 -4.01 -5.48 -2.91
C PRO A 423 -4.00 -4.92 -1.48
N ALA A 424 -4.60 -5.65 -0.55
CA ALA A 424 -4.54 -5.40 0.88
C ALA A 424 -3.58 -6.41 1.53
N PHE A 425 -2.29 -6.10 1.46
CA PHE A 425 -1.23 -6.85 2.16
C PHE A 425 -1.21 -6.46 3.65
N LYS A 426 -1.79 -7.29 4.50
CA LYS A 426 -2.02 -7.02 5.92
C LYS A 426 -0.79 -7.36 6.77
N PRO A 427 -0.53 -6.67 7.88
CA PRO A 427 0.46 -7.13 8.85
C PRO A 427 -0.04 -8.38 9.59
N ASP A 428 0.85 -9.00 10.37
CA ASP A 428 0.44 -9.92 11.44
C ASP A 428 -0.51 -9.22 12.42
N PHE A 429 -1.24 -10.03 13.21
CA PHE A 429 -2.36 -9.54 13.99
C PHE A 429 -1.96 -8.47 15.02
N ASP A 430 -2.36 -7.24 14.74
CA ASP A 430 -2.26 -6.08 15.61
C ASP A 430 -3.64 -5.70 16.20
N PRO A 431 -3.87 -5.91 17.51
CA PRO A 431 -5.10 -5.48 18.18
C PRO A 431 -5.21 -3.95 18.29
N GLU A 432 -4.10 -3.21 18.22
CA GLU A 432 -4.12 -1.74 18.27
C GLU A 432 -4.71 -1.17 16.98
N LEU A 433 -4.21 -1.61 15.83
CA LEU A 433 -4.77 -1.24 14.53
C LEU A 433 -6.24 -1.70 14.40
N LEU A 434 -6.57 -2.91 14.85
CA LEU A 434 -7.95 -3.42 14.83
C LEU A 434 -8.90 -2.54 15.65
N SER A 435 -8.44 -1.96 16.76
CA SER A 435 -9.26 -1.07 17.58
C SER A 435 -9.65 0.21 16.84
N SER A 436 -8.88 0.61 15.81
CA SER A 436 -9.16 1.81 15.01
C SER A 436 -9.86 1.49 13.69
N LEU A 437 -9.51 0.38 13.03
CA LEU A 437 -9.97 0.00 11.69
C LEU A 437 -10.07 -1.52 11.58
N ASN A 438 -11.17 -2.04 11.01
CA ASN A 438 -11.23 -3.44 10.62
C ASN A 438 -10.34 -3.71 9.39
N TYR A 439 -9.05 -3.98 9.59
CA TYR A 439 -8.14 -4.37 8.51
C TYR A 439 -8.11 -5.88 8.27
N VAL A 440 -8.74 -6.68 9.14
CA VAL A 440 -8.77 -8.15 9.06
C VAL A 440 -9.63 -8.61 7.87
N CYS A 441 -10.83 -8.04 7.72
CA CYS A 441 -11.75 -8.27 6.60
C CYS A 441 -11.79 -9.74 6.13
N HIS A 442 -11.40 -10.02 4.89
CA HIS A 442 -11.52 -11.31 4.24
C HIS A 442 -10.14 -11.87 3.82
N LEU A 443 -9.95 -13.16 3.66
CA LEU A 443 -10.81 -14.25 4.11
C LEU A 443 -10.63 -14.44 5.61
N LEU A 444 -11.70 -14.30 6.39
CA LEU A 444 -11.74 -14.68 7.81
C LEU A 444 -12.15 -16.15 7.94
N VAL A 445 -11.34 -16.94 8.65
CA VAL A 445 -11.63 -18.31 9.05
C VAL A 445 -11.59 -18.40 10.57
N ALA A 446 -12.64 -18.92 11.19
CA ALA A 446 -12.69 -19.07 12.64
C ALA A 446 -13.27 -20.44 13.04
N GLU A 447 -12.85 -20.96 14.19
CA GLU A 447 -13.47 -22.14 14.81
C GLU A 447 -14.98 -21.91 14.95
N ARG A 448 -15.77 -22.84 14.40
CA ARG A 448 -17.23 -22.74 14.42
C ARG A 448 -17.76 -22.63 15.84
N ARG A 449 -17.21 -23.44 16.76
CA ARG A 449 -17.59 -23.44 18.18
C ARG A 449 -17.43 -22.04 18.78
N LEU A 450 -16.33 -21.36 18.46
CA LEU A 450 -16.04 -20.03 18.96
C LEU A 450 -17.00 -18.97 18.39
N VAL A 451 -17.27 -19.01 17.08
CA VAL A 451 -18.24 -18.10 16.43
C VAL A 451 -19.62 -18.24 17.07
N LEU A 452 -20.05 -19.48 17.37
CA LEU A 452 -21.31 -19.74 18.06
C LEU A 452 -21.27 -19.27 19.52
N GLU A 453 -20.16 -19.47 20.22
CA GLU A 453 -19.96 -19.05 21.62
C GLU A 453 -20.06 -17.52 21.79
N VAL A 454 -19.55 -16.75 20.83
CA VAL A 454 -19.68 -15.27 20.83
C VAL A 454 -21.04 -14.78 20.29
N GLY A 455 -21.92 -15.67 19.84
CA GLY A 455 -23.28 -15.35 19.40
C GLY A 455 -23.42 -14.97 17.92
N GLY A 456 -22.48 -15.37 17.05
CA GLY A 456 -22.55 -15.07 15.61
C GLY A 456 -22.43 -13.58 15.28
N LEU A 457 -23.07 -13.14 14.20
CA LEU A 457 -23.12 -11.73 13.79
C LEU A 457 -24.31 -11.04 14.47
N ARG A 458 -24.10 -9.89 15.11
CA ARG A 458 -25.19 -9.21 15.81
C ARG A 458 -26.05 -8.40 14.83
N GLU A 459 -27.36 -8.56 14.92
CA GLU A 459 -28.33 -7.70 14.23
C GLU A 459 -28.25 -6.27 14.77
N GLY A 460 -28.50 -5.29 13.89
CA GLY A 460 -28.42 -3.87 14.22
C GLY A 460 -27.00 -3.28 14.09
N TYR A 461 -26.03 -4.05 13.58
CA TYR A 461 -24.65 -3.64 13.30
C TYR A 461 -24.30 -3.77 11.81
N GLU A 462 -25.30 -3.73 10.94
CA GLU A 462 -25.12 -3.87 9.50
C GLU A 462 -24.18 -2.76 8.96
N GLY A 463 -23.24 -3.15 8.11
CA GLY A 463 -22.13 -2.34 7.62
C GLY A 463 -20.85 -2.44 8.47
N VAL A 464 -20.94 -2.85 9.74
CA VAL A 464 -19.80 -2.98 10.67
C VAL A 464 -19.78 -4.32 11.42
N GLN A 465 -20.62 -5.26 11.01
CA GLN A 465 -20.84 -6.55 11.67
C GLN A 465 -19.57 -7.41 11.75
N ASP A 466 -18.69 -7.30 10.76
CA ASP A 466 -17.44 -8.07 10.71
C ASP A 466 -16.44 -7.52 11.72
N HIS A 467 -16.37 -6.19 11.88
CA HIS A 467 -15.54 -5.55 12.91
C HIS A 467 -15.99 -5.97 14.31
N ASP A 468 -17.30 -5.96 14.54
CA ASP A 468 -17.90 -6.44 15.78
C ASP A 468 -17.54 -7.90 16.08
N LEU A 469 -17.66 -8.79 15.08
CA LEU A 469 -17.34 -10.19 15.23
C LEU A 469 -15.88 -10.40 15.59
N VAL A 470 -14.94 -9.80 14.85
CA VAL A 470 -13.50 -9.97 15.08
C VAL A 470 -13.09 -9.42 16.45
N LEU A 471 -13.65 -8.29 16.90
CA LEU A 471 -13.40 -7.76 18.25
C LEU A 471 -13.88 -8.72 19.34
N ARG A 472 -15.06 -9.33 19.18
CA ARG A 472 -15.56 -10.34 20.14
C ARG A 472 -14.76 -11.63 20.10
N LEU A 473 -14.27 -12.06 18.95
CA LEU A 473 -13.34 -13.19 18.84
C LEU A 473 -12.04 -12.88 19.59
N LEU A 474 -11.45 -11.70 19.38
CA LEU A 474 -10.27 -11.21 20.10
C LEU A 474 -10.48 -11.25 21.63
N GLU A 475 -11.63 -10.80 22.11
CA GLU A 475 -11.97 -10.83 23.55
C GLU A 475 -11.95 -12.25 24.15
N ARG A 476 -12.23 -13.28 23.34
CA ARG A 476 -12.24 -14.69 23.81
C ARG A 476 -10.88 -15.36 23.71
N VAL A 477 -10.13 -15.13 22.63
CA VAL A 477 -8.91 -15.91 22.33
C VAL A 477 -7.62 -15.13 22.57
N GLY A 478 -7.70 -13.81 22.75
CA GLY A 478 -6.54 -12.93 22.81
C GLY A 478 -5.80 -12.84 21.48
N ALA A 479 -4.82 -11.93 21.39
CA ALA A 479 -4.08 -11.71 20.15
C ALA A 479 -3.33 -12.97 19.66
N ALA A 480 -2.83 -13.80 20.57
CA ALA A 480 -2.12 -15.04 20.23
C ALA A 480 -3.02 -16.12 19.59
N GLY A 481 -4.34 -16.00 19.73
CA GLY A 481 -5.31 -16.90 19.10
C GLY A 481 -5.70 -16.51 17.67
N ILE A 482 -5.17 -15.40 17.15
CA ILE A 482 -5.47 -14.90 15.81
C ILE A 482 -4.17 -14.85 15.01
N ARG A 483 -4.14 -15.48 13.83
CA ARG A 483 -2.95 -15.53 12.98
C ARG A 483 -3.24 -15.08 11.57
N HIS A 484 -2.31 -14.32 11.01
CA HIS A 484 -2.32 -13.92 9.62
C HIS A 484 -1.71 -15.01 8.73
N VAL A 485 -2.26 -15.13 7.52
CA VAL A 485 -1.73 -15.93 6.43
C VAL A 485 -1.38 -14.96 5.29
N PRO A 486 -0.09 -14.63 5.07
CA PRO A 486 0.34 -13.61 4.10
C PRO A 486 0.28 -14.15 2.67
N ARG A 487 -0.93 -14.45 2.21
CA ARG A 487 -1.28 -14.93 0.87
C ARG A 487 -2.61 -14.28 0.48
N VAL A 488 -2.71 -13.89 -0.79
CA VAL A 488 -3.97 -13.37 -1.35
C VAL A 488 -4.90 -14.53 -1.63
N LEU A 489 -5.87 -14.76 -0.73
CA LEU A 489 -6.79 -15.91 -0.79
C LEU A 489 -8.26 -15.52 -1.02
N TYR A 490 -8.54 -14.22 -1.07
CA TYR A 490 -9.86 -13.65 -1.29
C TYR A 490 -9.79 -12.56 -2.35
N HIS A 491 -10.77 -12.54 -3.25
CA HIS A 491 -10.86 -11.59 -4.34
C HIS A 491 -12.21 -10.86 -4.29
N TRP A 492 -12.17 -9.61 -3.86
CA TRP A 492 -13.36 -8.76 -3.72
C TRP A 492 -13.72 -8.09 -5.05
N ARG A 493 -14.90 -8.35 -5.62
CA ARG A 493 -15.34 -7.65 -6.84
C ARG A 493 -15.77 -6.21 -6.53
N ILE A 494 -15.21 -5.26 -7.29
CA ILE A 494 -15.67 -3.88 -7.28
C ILE A 494 -16.96 -3.79 -8.10
N ASN A 495 -18.10 -3.71 -7.42
CA ASN A 495 -19.40 -3.64 -8.05
C ASN A 495 -20.15 -2.37 -7.59
N PRO A 496 -20.59 -1.47 -8.51
CA PRO A 496 -21.36 -0.27 -8.17
C PRO A 496 -22.68 -0.55 -7.43
N ALA A 497 -23.23 -1.75 -7.58
CA ALA A 497 -24.43 -2.20 -6.89
C ALA A 497 -24.16 -2.81 -5.50
N SER A 498 -22.91 -2.96 -5.07
CA SER A 498 -22.57 -3.53 -3.76
C SER A 498 -23.04 -2.63 -2.62
N LEU A 499 -23.56 -3.27 -1.57
CA LEU A 499 -24.06 -2.60 -0.36
C LEU A 499 -22.96 -1.84 0.38
N SER A 500 -21.70 -2.29 0.26
CA SER A 500 -20.51 -1.67 0.86
C SER A 500 -20.22 -0.25 0.36
N GLY A 501 -20.72 0.14 -0.81
CA GLY A 501 -20.54 1.48 -1.38
C GLY A 501 -21.78 2.38 -1.35
N SER A 502 -22.93 1.90 -0.86
CA SER A 502 -24.22 2.59 -0.95
C SER A 502 -24.80 3.05 0.40
N GLY A 503 -24.10 2.78 1.51
CA GLY A 503 -24.47 3.25 2.84
C GLY A 503 -24.07 4.71 3.10
N ASP A 504 -24.86 5.42 3.92
CA ASP A 504 -24.49 6.74 4.42
C ASP A 504 -23.19 6.62 5.26
N PRO A 505 -22.09 7.30 4.86
CA PRO A 505 -20.83 7.26 5.60
C PRO A 505 -20.97 7.60 7.08
N ALA A 506 -21.93 8.46 7.45
CA ALA A 506 -22.17 8.80 8.84
C ALA A 506 -22.67 7.59 9.66
N VAL A 507 -23.54 6.76 9.08
CA VAL A 507 -24.08 5.55 9.73
C VAL A 507 -22.97 4.52 9.96
N LEU A 508 -22.06 4.34 9.00
CA LEU A 508 -20.92 3.45 9.13
C LEU A 508 -19.96 3.92 10.23
N LEU A 509 -19.66 5.22 10.26
CA LEU A 509 -18.80 5.83 11.29
C LEU A 509 -19.41 5.71 12.69
N ASP A 510 -20.72 5.96 12.85
CA ASP A 510 -21.42 5.78 14.11
C ASP A 510 -21.47 4.30 14.53
N GLY A 511 -21.61 3.40 13.55
CA GLY A 511 -21.48 1.95 13.75
C GLY A 511 -20.11 1.57 14.31
N ILE A 512 -19.03 2.10 13.73
CA ILE A 512 -17.64 1.88 14.17
C ILE A 512 -17.43 2.39 15.59
N GLU A 513 -17.86 3.62 15.88
CA GLU A 513 -17.78 4.19 17.24
C GLU A 513 -18.46 3.28 18.26
N ARG A 514 -19.63 2.75 17.93
CA ARG A 514 -20.39 1.86 18.81
C ARG A 514 -19.69 0.53 19.03
N VAL A 515 -19.22 -0.17 17.99
CA VAL A 515 -18.60 -1.50 18.15
C VAL A 515 -17.26 -1.42 18.89
N VAL A 516 -16.44 -0.42 18.57
CA VAL A 516 -15.15 -0.18 19.25
C VAL A 516 -15.38 0.28 20.68
N GLY A 517 -16.35 1.17 20.91
CA GLY A 517 -16.74 1.63 22.25
C GLY A 517 -17.25 0.49 23.14
N GLU A 518 -18.05 -0.42 22.60
CA GLU A 518 -18.50 -1.60 23.33
C GLU A 518 -17.35 -2.58 23.63
N HIS A 519 -16.43 -2.80 22.69
CA HIS A 519 -15.23 -3.62 22.92
C HIS A 519 -14.41 -3.09 24.09
N HIS A 520 -14.13 -1.78 24.11
CA HIS A 520 -13.41 -1.16 25.22
C HIS A 520 -14.16 -1.28 26.56
N ARG A 521 -15.50 -1.14 26.57
CA ARG A 521 -16.30 -1.36 27.79
C ARG A 521 -16.22 -2.81 28.28
N ARG A 522 -16.35 -3.81 27.39
CA ARG A 522 -16.30 -5.24 27.75
C ARG A 522 -14.92 -5.68 28.26
N THR A 523 -13.86 -5.07 27.75
CA THR A 523 -12.47 -5.31 28.19
C THR A 523 -12.06 -4.49 29.42
N GLY A 524 -12.97 -3.69 29.98
CA GLY A 524 -12.70 -2.87 31.17
C GLY A 524 -11.89 -1.59 30.93
N SER A 525 -11.66 -1.22 29.67
CA SER A 525 -11.01 0.03 29.29
C SER A 525 -11.93 1.24 29.55
N ARG A 526 -11.35 2.32 30.09
CA ARG A 526 -12.03 3.61 30.28
C ARG A 526 -11.79 4.59 29.12
N ALA A 527 -11.32 4.10 27.97
CA ALA A 527 -11.06 4.94 26.82
C ALA A 527 -12.35 5.60 26.31
N ALA A 528 -12.27 6.87 25.94
CA ALA A 528 -13.30 7.52 25.16
C ALA A 528 -13.10 7.15 23.69
N VAL A 529 -14.17 6.67 23.06
CA VAL A 529 -14.17 6.26 21.65
C VAL A 529 -15.12 7.19 20.91
N THR A 530 -14.66 7.70 19.77
CA THR A 530 -15.45 8.55 18.87
C THR A 530 -15.19 8.15 17.42
N ALA A 531 -16.17 8.31 16.54
CA ALA A 531 -15.94 8.25 15.10
C ALA A 531 -14.88 9.28 14.67
N ASP A 532 -13.83 8.85 13.97
CA ASP A 532 -12.78 9.76 13.51
C ASP A 532 -13.13 10.40 12.15
N ARG A 533 -14.08 11.33 12.21
CA ARG A 533 -14.59 12.07 11.04
C ARG A 533 -13.50 12.92 10.37
N GLU A 534 -12.53 13.40 11.14
CA GLU A 534 -11.43 14.23 10.64
C GLU A 534 -10.46 13.39 9.82
N THR A 535 -10.02 12.24 10.35
CA THR A 535 -9.17 11.30 9.61
C THR A 535 -9.89 10.77 8.39
N HIS A 536 -11.18 10.40 8.51
CA HIS A 536 -12.00 9.98 7.37
C HIS A 536 -11.97 10.99 6.21
N ALA A 537 -12.21 12.27 6.50
CA ALA A 537 -12.23 13.32 5.49
C ALA A 537 -10.85 13.55 4.85
N ARG A 538 -9.78 13.59 5.65
CA ARG A 538 -8.41 13.86 5.14
C ARG A 538 -7.80 12.69 4.38
N SER A 539 -8.16 11.46 4.74
CA SER A 539 -7.59 10.26 4.14
C SER A 539 -8.29 9.83 2.84
N GLY A 540 -9.31 10.58 2.39
CA GLY A 540 -10.13 10.20 1.23
C GLY A 540 -11.13 9.06 1.51
N GLY A 541 -11.60 8.91 2.76
CA GLY A 541 -12.72 8.03 3.09
C GLY A 541 -12.41 6.83 3.99
N LEU A 542 -11.39 6.91 4.86
CA LEU A 542 -11.08 5.81 5.78
C LEU A 542 -12.11 5.75 6.90
N PHE A 543 -12.81 4.63 7.05
CA PHE A 543 -13.78 4.43 8.11
C PHE A 543 -13.07 3.95 9.39
N CYS A 544 -12.88 4.84 10.36
CA CYS A 544 -12.08 4.54 11.55
C CYS A 544 -12.61 5.21 12.84
N ALA A 545 -12.21 4.65 13.98
CA ALA A 545 -12.44 5.21 15.31
C ALA A 545 -11.20 5.94 15.82
N ARG A 546 -11.44 6.98 16.64
CA ARG A 546 -10.43 7.61 17.49
C ARG A 546 -10.63 7.15 18.92
N ILE A 547 -9.57 6.60 19.49
CA ILE A 547 -9.54 6.10 20.87
C ILE A 547 -8.65 7.04 21.70
N ARG A 548 -9.21 7.61 22.78
CA ARG A 548 -8.49 8.47 23.72
C ARG A 548 -8.49 7.82 25.10
N HIS A 549 -7.32 7.40 25.55
CA HIS A 549 -7.16 6.82 26.87
C HIS A 549 -7.03 7.93 27.93
N PRO A 550 -7.62 7.77 29.13
CA PRO A 550 -7.41 8.72 30.21
C PRO A 550 -5.97 8.61 30.72
N LEU A 551 -5.42 9.75 31.16
CA LEU A 551 -4.16 9.75 31.91
C LEU A 551 -4.34 9.06 33.27
N PRO A 552 -3.29 8.41 33.80
CA PRO A 552 -3.25 7.99 35.19
C PRO A 552 -3.52 9.17 36.14
N THR A 553 -4.08 8.88 37.32
CA THR A 553 -4.28 9.88 38.37
C THR A 553 -3.61 9.38 39.66
N PRO A 554 -2.56 10.05 40.17
CA PRO A 554 -1.89 11.21 39.58
C PRO A 554 -1.19 10.87 38.24
N ALA A 555 -1.00 11.88 37.39
CA ALA A 555 -0.25 11.73 36.15
C ALA A 555 1.24 11.47 36.49
N PRO A 556 1.91 10.48 35.89
CA PRO A 556 3.31 10.17 36.21
C PRO A 556 4.23 11.30 35.77
N LYS A 557 5.28 11.56 36.54
CA LYS A 557 6.30 12.53 36.13
C LYS A 557 7.08 12.01 34.93
N VAL A 558 7.26 12.85 33.91
CA VAL A 558 8.08 12.54 32.73
C VAL A 558 9.42 13.28 32.81
N SER A 559 10.53 12.56 32.64
CA SER A 559 11.83 13.19 32.39
C SER A 559 12.14 13.15 30.89
N ILE A 560 12.16 14.32 30.25
CA ILE A 560 12.53 14.49 28.84
C ILE A 560 14.06 14.66 28.78
N ILE A 561 14.75 13.72 28.17
CA ILE A 561 16.21 13.68 28.06
C ILE A 561 16.60 14.20 26.67
N VAL A 562 17.37 15.28 26.65
CA VAL A 562 17.82 15.95 25.42
C VAL A 562 19.34 15.97 25.40
N PRO A 563 20.02 15.00 24.75
CA PRO A 563 21.46 15.05 24.59
C PRO A 563 21.84 16.06 23.52
N THR A 564 22.92 16.81 23.76
CA THR A 564 23.43 17.79 22.80
C THR A 564 24.94 17.88 22.84
N LYS A 565 25.52 18.22 21.70
CA LYS A 565 26.88 18.75 21.59
C LYS A 565 26.80 19.94 20.65
N ASP A 566 27.11 21.12 21.17
CA ASP A 566 26.95 22.39 20.48
C ASP A 566 25.49 22.71 20.11
N ALA A 567 25.27 23.26 18.90
CA ALA A 567 23.95 23.52 18.32
C ALA A 567 23.05 24.44 19.17
N ALA A 568 23.63 25.51 19.74
CA ALA A 568 22.96 26.41 20.68
C ALA A 568 21.57 26.90 20.24
N GLU A 569 21.40 27.24 18.95
CA GLU A 569 20.11 27.70 18.42
C GLU A 569 19.07 26.57 18.33
N LEU A 570 19.46 25.37 17.88
CA LEU A 570 18.55 24.21 17.83
C LEU A 570 18.11 23.78 19.22
N VAL A 571 19.04 23.74 20.18
CA VAL A 571 18.71 23.45 21.58
C VAL A 571 17.76 24.50 22.14
N ARG A 572 17.99 25.79 21.83
CA ARG A 572 17.08 26.87 22.25
C ARG A 572 15.69 26.64 21.69
N ASP A 573 15.56 26.36 20.40
CA ASP A 573 14.28 26.15 19.73
C ASP A 573 13.57 24.90 20.27
N CYS A 574 14.28 23.79 20.43
CA CYS A 574 13.77 22.55 21.02
C CYS A 574 13.24 22.81 22.43
N VAL A 575 14.09 23.23 23.37
CA VAL A 575 13.70 23.41 24.79
C VAL A 575 12.63 24.48 24.93
N SER A 576 12.73 25.61 24.23
CA SER A 576 11.71 26.66 24.28
C SER A 576 10.37 26.17 23.75
N SER A 577 10.37 25.37 22.68
CA SER A 577 9.12 24.78 22.16
C SER A 577 8.50 23.79 23.15
N LEU A 578 9.30 22.98 23.82
CA LEU A 578 8.83 22.04 24.85
C LEU A 578 8.18 22.80 26.02
N LEU A 579 8.86 23.83 26.54
CA LEU A 579 8.39 24.63 27.67
C LEU A 579 7.12 25.42 27.35
N ALA A 580 7.01 25.94 26.12
CA ALA A 580 5.91 26.80 25.70
C ALA A 580 4.68 26.03 25.23
N LYS A 581 4.85 24.86 24.62
CA LYS A 581 3.75 24.13 23.97
C LYS A 581 3.30 22.89 24.71
N THR A 582 4.13 22.21 25.49
CA THR A 582 3.73 20.95 26.12
C THR A 582 2.69 21.17 27.21
N GLY A 583 1.47 20.65 27.00
CA GLY A 583 0.34 20.75 27.91
C GLY A 583 0.29 19.68 29.00
N TYR A 584 1.26 18.76 29.03
CA TYR A 584 1.36 17.73 30.07
C TYR A 584 1.77 18.34 31.42
N PRO A 585 1.12 17.96 32.55
CA PRO A 585 1.22 18.72 33.79
C PRO A 585 2.53 18.53 34.57
N ASP A 586 3.17 17.36 34.52
CA ASP A 586 4.35 17.06 35.36
C ASP A 586 5.50 16.49 34.52
N TYR A 587 6.37 17.39 34.05
CA TYR A 587 7.59 17.00 33.36
C TYR A 587 8.79 17.84 33.79
N GLU A 588 9.98 17.29 33.58
CA GLU A 588 11.25 18.00 33.63
C GLU A 588 12.04 17.74 32.34
N ILE A 589 12.99 18.62 32.04
CA ILE A 589 13.89 18.51 30.89
C ILE A 589 15.31 18.36 31.44
N ILE A 590 15.97 17.25 31.09
CA ILE A 590 17.37 16.98 31.37
C ILE A 590 18.15 17.25 30.07
N LEU A 591 18.73 18.44 29.97
CA LEU A 591 19.62 18.81 28.87
C LEU A 591 21.02 18.26 29.17
N VAL A 592 21.48 17.30 28.38
CA VAL A 592 22.76 16.64 28.59
C VAL A 592 23.80 17.24 27.66
N ASP A 593 24.67 18.09 28.19
CA ASP A 593 25.77 18.73 27.47
C ASP A 593 26.96 17.76 27.36
N HIS A 594 27.20 17.27 26.14
CA HIS A 594 28.30 16.39 25.80
C HIS A 594 29.52 17.19 25.31
N ASP A 595 30.20 17.85 26.25
CA ASP A 595 31.42 18.62 25.99
C ASP A 595 31.26 19.60 24.80
N SER A 596 30.22 20.43 24.83
CA SER A 596 30.04 21.49 23.82
C SER A 596 31.27 22.39 23.75
N ALA A 597 31.83 22.54 22.55
CA ALA A 597 33.00 23.34 22.25
C ALA A 597 32.64 24.75 21.75
N ASP A 598 31.44 24.94 21.22
CA ASP A 598 30.94 26.23 20.77
C ASP A 598 30.73 27.16 21.98
N PRO A 599 31.44 28.30 22.05
CA PRO A 599 31.33 29.24 23.17
C PRO A 599 29.92 29.83 23.32
N ARG A 600 29.05 29.73 22.31
CA ARG A 600 27.65 30.18 22.37
C ARG A 600 26.74 29.21 23.12
N SER A 601 27.11 27.93 23.22
CA SER A 601 26.27 26.88 23.82
C SER A 601 26.06 27.12 25.30
N ARG A 602 27.13 27.36 26.05
CA ARG A 602 27.06 27.50 27.51
C ARG A 602 26.14 28.66 27.97
N PRO A 603 26.25 29.89 27.43
CA PRO A 603 25.31 30.96 27.75
C PRO A 603 23.84 30.62 27.48
N VAL A 604 23.56 29.89 26.40
CA VAL A 604 22.19 29.45 26.07
C VAL A 604 21.70 28.43 27.08
N PHE A 605 22.51 27.42 27.41
CA PHE A 605 22.12 26.36 28.34
C PHE A 605 21.91 26.91 29.74
N ASP A 606 22.79 27.81 30.21
CA ASP A 606 22.66 28.48 31.51
C ASP A 606 21.39 29.36 31.57
N ASN A 607 21.00 29.98 30.45
CA ASN A 607 19.75 30.75 30.39
C ASN A 607 18.51 29.84 30.42
N LEU A 608 18.52 28.71 29.70
CA LEU A 608 17.44 27.71 29.72
C LEU A 608 17.27 27.10 31.12
N ALA A 609 18.37 26.85 31.83
CA ALA A 609 18.40 26.31 33.19
C ALA A 609 17.77 27.23 34.26
N ARG A 610 17.41 28.47 33.91
CA ARG A 610 16.66 29.37 34.81
C ARG A 610 15.20 28.96 34.96
N ASP A 611 14.64 28.22 34.00
CA ASP A 611 13.32 27.61 34.17
C ASP A 611 13.45 26.41 35.15
N PRO A 612 12.65 26.34 36.22
CA PRO A 612 12.78 25.28 37.23
C PRO A 612 12.52 23.87 36.70
N ARG A 613 11.95 23.73 35.50
CA ARG A 613 11.75 22.45 34.83
C ARG A 613 13.00 21.98 34.09
N VAL A 614 13.99 22.84 33.84
CA VAL A 614 15.19 22.50 33.05
C VAL A 614 16.39 22.28 33.98
N ARG A 615 17.09 21.16 33.77
CA ARG A 615 18.38 20.87 34.42
C ARG A 615 19.41 20.52 33.37
N VAL A 616 20.59 21.14 33.48
CA VAL A 616 21.73 20.84 32.63
C VAL A 616 22.62 19.83 33.34
N ALA A 617 22.92 18.72 32.68
CA ALA A 617 23.87 17.70 33.14
C ALA A 617 25.05 17.65 32.18
N ALA A 618 26.27 17.51 32.71
CA ALA A 618 27.45 17.33 31.88
C ALA A 618 27.71 15.83 31.63
N PHE A 619 28.13 15.50 30.42
CA PHE A 619 28.67 14.18 30.07
C PHE A 619 30.02 14.36 29.39
N HIS A 620 31.03 13.63 29.87
CA HIS A 620 32.40 13.76 29.39
C HIS A 620 32.85 12.49 28.65
N GLY A 621 33.60 12.66 27.56
CA GLY A 621 34.24 11.55 26.84
C GLY A 621 33.91 11.47 25.35
N PRO A 622 34.17 10.32 24.68
CA PRO A 622 33.85 10.14 23.27
C PRO A 622 32.33 10.14 23.03
N PHE A 623 31.92 10.55 21.82
CA PHE A 623 30.51 10.52 21.45
C PHE A 623 29.97 9.09 21.43
N ASN A 624 28.94 8.86 22.22
CA ASN A 624 28.21 7.61 22.32
C ASN A 624 26.78 7.94 22.77
N TRP A 625 25.87 8.03 21.81
CA TRP A 625 24.47 8.40 22.04
C TRP A 625 23.81 7.48 23.07
N ALA A 626 24.07 6.18 23.00
CA ALA A 626 23.53 5.21 23.94
C ALA A 626 24.07 5.43 25.36
N ALA A 627 25.38 5.68 25.53
CA ALA A 627 25.99 5.95 26.83
C ALA A 627 25.51 7.27 27.45
N ILE A 628 25.40 8.33 26.64
CA ILE A 628 24.92 9.65 27.08
C ILE A 628 23.50 9.50 27.64
N ASN A 629 22.60 8.85 26.89
CA ASN A 629 21.22 8.64 27.32
C ASN A 629 21.13 7.72 28.53
N ASN A 630 21.88 6.62 28.57
CA ASN A 630 21.92 5.71 29.73
C ASN A 630 22.36 6.46 31.01
N ALA A 631 23.41 7.28 30.93
CA ALA A 631 23.91 8.04 32.07
C ALA A 631 22.89 9.09 32.56
N ALA A 632 22.17 9.73 31.63
CA ALA A 632 21.16 10.73 31.94
C ALA A 632 20.00 10.19 32.78
N VAL A 633 19.67 8.90 32.67
CA VAL A 633 18.60 8.25 33.45
C VAL A 633 18.85 8.38 34.96
N GLY A 634 20.10 8.37 35.40
CA GLY A 634 20.45 8.56 36.82
C GLY A 634 20.16 9.97 37.35
N ALA A 635 20.06 10.97 36.47
CA ALA A 635 19.73 12.35 36.84
C ALA A 635 18.21 12.64 36.80
N CYS A 636 17.45 11.79 36.11
CA CYS A 636 16.01 11.90 35.92
C CYS A 636 15.24 11.59 37.22
N ARG A 637 14.13 12.28 37.48
CA ARG A 637 13.23 12.03 38.62
C ARG A 637 11.89 11.44 38.20
N GLY A 638 11.61 11.39 36.90
CA GLY A 638 10.38 10.84 36.34
C GLY A 638 10.32 9.32 36.38
N ASP A 639 9.10 8.81 36.47
CA ASP A 639 8.77 7.38 36.32
C ASP A 639 8.68 6.99 34.84
N ALA A 640 8.46 7.96 33.96
CA ALA A 640 8.55 7.82 32.52
C ALA A 640 9.74 8.63 31.98
N LEU A 641 10.45 8.03 31.01
CA LEU A 641 11.63 8.58 30.34
C LEU A 641 11.24 8.87 28.89
N CYS A 642 11.46 10.10 28.43
CA CYS A 642 11.26 10.51 27.04
C CYS A 642 12.62 10.87 26.44
N PHE A 643 13.19 10.00 25.62
CA PHE A 643 14.39 10.31 24.86
C PHE A 643 14.02 11.15 23.64
N LEU A 644 14.67 12.30 23.50
CA LEU A 644 14.33 13.29 22.48
C LEU A 644 15.59 13.92 21.90
N ASN A 645 15.69 14.02 20.57
CA ASN A 645 16.80 14.74 19.95
C ASN A 645 16.70 16.25 20.20
N ASN A 646 17.85 16.94 20.15
CA ASN A 646 17.99 18.37 20.42
C ASN A 646 17.45 19.30 19.32
N ASP A 647 16.99 18.75 18.20
CA ASP A 647 16.42 19.44 17.04
C ASP A 647 14.97 19.02 16.77
N VAL A 648 14.27 18.57 17.81
CA VAL A 648 12.84 18.28 17.78
C VAL A 648 12.03 19.47 18.30
N VAL A 649 10.97 19.82 17.59
CA VAL A 649 10.09 20.94 17.92
C VAL A 649 8.66 20.45 18.11
N ALA A 650 8.07 20.82 19.25
CA ALA A 650 6.68 20.49 19.56
C ALA A 650 5.69 21.20 18.62
N ILE A 651 4.69 20.46 18.12
CA ILE A 651 3.62 21.01 17.27
C ILE A 651 2.35 21.27 18.09
N HIS A 652 1.78 20.22 18.67
CA HIS A 652 0.52 20.27 19.42
C HIS A 652 0.74 20.09 20.92
N PRO A 653 -0.08 20.72 21.77
CA PRO A 653 0.13 20.67 23.22
C PRO A 653 -0.07 19.29 23.85
N ASP A 654 -0.91 18.47 23.24
CA ASP A 654 -1.32 17.18 23.81
C ASP A 654 -0.36 16.03 23.49
N TRP A 655 0.74 16.28 22.75
CA TRP A 655 1.63 15.24 22.24
C TRP A 655 2.14 14.29 23.34
N LEU A 656 2.59 14.84 24.47
CA LEU A 656 3.14 14.03 25.56
C LEU A 656 2.03 13.33 26.35
N ALA A 657 0.88 13.98 26.52
CA ALA A 657 -0.28 13.36 27.16
C ALA A 657 -0.80 12.15 26.37
N GLU A 658 -0.85 12.26 25.05
CA GLU A 658 -1.18 11.15 24.14
C GLU A 658 -0.23 9.97 24.38
N MET A 659 1.09 10.21 24.31
CA MET A 659 2.08 9.14 24.47
C MET A 659 2.04 8.51 25.86
N VAL A 660 1.89 9.30 26.92
CA VAL A 660 1.79 8.79 28.30
C VAL A 660 0.53 7.96 28.50
N SER A 661 -0.60 8.38 27.92
CA SER A 661 -1.86 7.62 28.03
C SER A 661 -1.77 6.22 27.43
N LEU A 662 -0.97 6.07 26.35
CA LEU A 662 -0.68 4.79 25.72
C LEU A 662 0.33 3.97 26.52
N LEU A 663 1.42 4.59 26.99
CA LEU A 663 2.44 3.93 27.78
C LEU A 663 1.88 3.37 29.10
N ALA A 664 0.91 4.07 29.71
CA ALA A 664 0.28 3.65 30.95
C ALA A 664 -0.58 2.36 30.80
N ARG A 665 -0.83 1.89 29.58
CA ARG A 665 -1.62 0.69 29.34
C ARG A 665 -0.80 -0.57 29.66
N PRO A 666 -1.44 -1.61 30.22
CA PRO A 666 -0.76 -2.89 30.47
C PRO A 666 -0.11 -3.47 29.20
N GLY A 667 1.11 -3.98 29.36
CA GLY A 667 1.85 -4.63 28.29
C GLY A 667 2.40 -3.70 27.21
N VAL A 668 2.50 -2.38 27.46
CA VAL A 668 3.18 -1.41 26.60
C VAL A 668 4.53 -1.03 27.21
N GLY A 669 5.61 -1.24 26.47
CA GLY A 669 6.98 -0.94 26.91
C GLY A 669 7.51 0.39 26.39
N ALA A 670 7.12 0.79 25.17
CA ALA A 670 7.52 2.05 24.58
C ALA A 670 6.44 2.61 23.64
N VAL A 671 6.46 3.94 23.46
CA VAL A 671 5.59 4.68 22.55
C VAL A 671 6.43 5.67 21.74
N GLY A 672 6.26 5.68 20.41
CA GLY A 672 6.88 6.66 19.51
C GLY A 672 5.87 7.65 18.92
N ALA A 673 6.36 8.84 18.61
CA ALA A 673 5.61 9.93 17.99
C ALA A 673 5.69 9.88 16.45
N LYS A 674 4.77 10.56 15.76
CA LYS A 674 4.92 10.89 14.34
C LYS A 674 5.89 12.06 14.20
N LEU A 675 7.02 11.83 13.52
CA LEU A 675 7.98 12.89 13.21
C LEU A 675 7.82 13.34 11.77
N LEU A 676 7.77 14.65 11.59
CA LEU A 676 7.65 15.31 10.29
C LEU A 676 8.94 16.07 9.98
N TYR A 677 9.30 16.09 8.71
CA TYR A 677 10.24 17.07 8.17
C TYR A 677 9.61 18.47 8.18
N PRO A 678 10.42 19.54 8.10
CA PRO A 678 9.91 20.93 8.06
C PRO A 678 8.94 21.21 6.91
N ASN A 679 9.04 20.46 5.80
CA ASN A 679 8.15 20.56 4.65
C ASN A 679 6.79 19.85 4.85
N GLY A 680 6.53 19.31 6.05
CA GLY A 680 5.28 18.64 6.38
C GLY A 680 5.16 17.19 5.88
N THR A 681 6.24 16.59 5.35
CA THR A 681 6.24 15.17 5.01
C THR A 681 6.71 14.31 6.19
N VAL A 682 6.30 13.05 6.18
CA VAL A 682 6.65 12.05 7.19
C VAL A 682 8.13 11.73 7.12
N GLN A 683 8.78 11.77 8.28
CA GLN A 683 10.14 11.28 8.50
C GLN A 683 10.13 10.00 9.35
N HIS A 684 9.22 9.91 10.30
CA HIS A 684 9.07 8.70 11.12
C HIS A 684 7.60 8.38 11.35
N ALA A 685 7.21 7.18 10.91
CA ALA A 685 5.96 6.54 11.26
C ALA A 685 6.22 5.11 11.74
N GLY A 686 7.15 4.90 12.67
CA GLY A 686 7.65 3.57 13.04
C GLY A 686 8.86 3.11 12.21
N VAL A 687 9.49 2.03 12.65
CA VAL A 687 10.65 1.40 11.99
C VAL A 687 10.27 0.01 11.47
N ILE A 688 10.72 -0.29 10.25
CA ILE A 688 10.62 -1.60 9.60
C ILE A 688 11.95 -2.33 9.76
N LEU A 689 11.94 -3.52 10.34
CA LEU A 689 13.14 -4.36 10.47
C LEU A 689 13.59 -4.92 9.12
N GLY A 690 14.89 -5.06 8.93
CA GLY A 690 15.48 -5.59 7.70
C GLY A 690 15.39 -4.65 6.49
N ALA A 691 14.73 -3.50 6.62
CA ALA A 691 14.73 -2.45 5.62
C ALA A 691 16.08 -1.71 5.59
N GLU A 692 16.47 -1.22 4.40
CA GLU A 692 17.71 -0.45 4.21
C GLU A 692 18.96 -1.13 4.79
N GLY A 693 18.98 -2.47 4.74
CA GLY A 693 20.06 -3.30 5.23
C GLY A 693 19.91 -3.78 6.67
N ALA A 694 19.27 -3.06 7.58
CA ALA A 694 19.11 -3.52 8.97
C ALA A 694 17.79 -3.08 9.60
N ALA A 695 17.47 -1.78 9.52
CA ALA A 695 16.21 -1.22 9.94
C ALA A 695 16.04 0.15 9.25
N GLY A 696 14.83 0.47 8.80
CA GLY A 696 14.53 1.71 8.08
C GLY A 696 13.21 2.33 8.52
N HIS A 697 13.06 3.64 8.33
CA HIS A 697 11.85 4.37 8.73
C HIS A 697 10.68 4.08 7.79
N ALA A 698 9.49 3.81 8.34
CA ALA A 698 8.30 3.58 7.55
C ALA A 698 7.72 4.89 7.00
N PHE A 699 7.17 4.83 5.78
CA PHE A 699 6.38 5.90 5.15
C PHE A 699 7.11 7.24 4.95
N VAL A 700 8.44 7.23 4.87
CA VAL A 700 9.24 8.43 4.60
C VAL A 700 8.77 9.11 3.31
N GLY A 701 8.58 10.43 3.38
CA GLY A 701 8.22 11.28 2.26
C GLY A 701 6.72 11.37 1.96
N LEU A 702 5.85 10.60 2.62
CA LEU A 702 4.40 10.81 2.54
C LEU A 702 3.99 12.14 3.16
N GLY A 703 2.93 12.78 2.66
CA GLY A 703 2.30 13.92 3.34
C GLY A 703 1.81 13.56 4.75
N ALA A 704 1.76 14.55 5.65
CA ALA A 704 1.41 14.36 7.06
C ALA A 704 0.05 13.67 7.30
N ASP A 705 -0.92 13.82 6.40
CA ASP A 705 -2.25 13.22 6.53
C ASP A 705 -2.54 12.16 5.45
N GLU A 706 -1.55 11.81 4.63
CA GLU A 706 -1.70 10.69 3.70
C GLU A 706 -1.80 9.37 4.48
N PRO A 707 -2.81 8.52 4.19
CA PRO A 707 -3.09 7.35 5.02
C PRO A 707 -2.01 6.28 4.97
N GLY A 708 -1.20 6.25 3.91
CA GLY A 708 -0.31 5.13 3.63
C GLY A 708 -1.08 3.83 3.39
N HIS A 709 -0.35 2.72 3.37
CA HIS A 709 -0.94 1.39 3.15
C HIS A 709 -1.85 1.01 4.33
N LEU A 710 -3.12 0.71 4.04
CA LEU A 710 -4.16 0.35 5.02
C LEU A 710 -4.32 1.35 6.19
N GLY A 711 -4.11 2.65 5.94
CA GLY A 711 -4.27 3.69 6.98
C GLY A 711 -3.15 3.72 8.03
N GLN A 712 -2.12 2.89 7.88
CA GLN A 712 -1.08 2.71 8.89
C GLN A 712 -0.22 3.97 9.14
N ALA A 713 -0.20 4.96 8.24
CA ALA A 713 0.51 6.22 8.46
C ALA A 713 -0.32 7.26 9.25
N VAL A 714 -1.60 6.97 9.53
CA VAL A 714 -2.53 7.88 10.22
C VAL A 714 -3.34 7.23 11.35
N LEU A 715 -3.12 5.94 11.64
CA LEU A 715 -3.76 5.21 12.74
C LEU A 715 -2.73 4.71 13.78
N PRO A 716 -3.08 4.67 15.08
CA PRO A 716 -2.27 4.00 16.10
C PRO A 716 -2.09 2.52 15.78
N ARG A 717 -0.90 1.99 16.05
CA ARG A 717 -0.55 0.59 15.78
C ARG A 717 0.63 0.11 16.60
N THR A 718 0.75 -1.20 16.72
CA THR A 718 1.96 -1.85 17.18
C THR A 718 3.02 -1.81 16.07
N VAL A 719 4.27 -1.54 16.43
CA VAL A 719 5.42 -1.54 15.51
C VAL A 719 6.58 -2.28 16.14
N SER A 720 7.53 -2.73 15.31
CA SER A 720 8.71 -3.44 15.81
C SER A 720 9.67 -2.52 16.57
N ALA A 721 9.83 -1.28 16.10
CA ALA A 721 10.61 -0.28 16.80
C ALA A 721 10.13 1.14 16.48
N VAL A 722 10.49 2.06 17.36
CA VAL A 722 10.34 3.51 17.19
C VAL A 722 11.71 4.17 17.36
N THR A 723 11.88 5.35 16.77
CA THR A 723 13.18 6.02 16.77
C THR A 723 13.50 6.69 18.12
N GLY A 724 14.78 6.71 18.48
CA GLY A 724 15.32 7.46 19.62
C GLY A 724 15.16 8.98 19.51
N ALA A 725 14.80 9.51 18.33
CA ALA A 725 14.50 10.95 18.17
C ALA A 725 13.26 11.39 18.97
N CYS A 726 12.31 10.49 19.22
CA CYS A 726 11.25 10.67 20.22
C CYS A 726 10.69 9.31 20.67
N LEU A 727 11.22 8.81 21.80
CA LEU A 727 10.85 7.53 22.39
C LEU A 727 10.45 7.72 23.85
N LEU A 728 9.20 7.40 24.19
CA LEU A 728 8.71 7.38 25.57
C LEU A 728 8.69 5.94 26.09
N THR A 729 9.24 5.71 27.28
CA THR A 729 9.24 4.41 27.96
C THR A 729 9.14 4.57 29.47
N SER A 730 8.75 3.53 30.20
CA SER A 730 8.81 3.58 31.67
C SER A 730 10.25 3.35 32.14
N ARG A 731 10.65 4.03 33.22
CA ARG A 731 11.96 3.79 33.85
C ARG A 731 12.12 2.31 34.22
N ALA A 732 11.09 1.72 34.80
CA ALA A 732 11.09 0.32 35.21
C ALA A 732 11.37 -0.62 34.03
N ALA A 733 10.72 -0.42 32.88
CA ALA A 733 10.97 -1.22 31.69
C ALA A 733 12.38 -0.99 31.14
N PHE A 734 12.84 0.26 31.11
CA PHE A 734 14.18 0.62 30.65
C PHE A 734 15.28 -0.08 31.44
N GLU A 735 15.19 0.00 32.78
CA GLU A 735 16.13 -0.65 33.68
C GLU A 735 16.04 -2.18 33.61
N ALA A 736 14.83 -2.74 33.51
CA ALA A 736 14.61 -4.19 33.46
C ALA A 736 15.26 -4.87 32.26
N VAL A 737 15.35 -4.19 31.10
CA VAL A 737 16.00 -4.73 29.89
C VAL A 737 17.44 -4.24 29.69
N GLY A 738 18.01 -3.53 30.67
CA GLY A 738 19.40 -3.08 30.67
C GLY A 738 19.70 -1.85 29.81
N GLY A 739 18.69 -1.00 29.52
CA GLY A 739 18.87 0.25 28.77
C GLY A 739 19.36 0.08 27.33
N PHE A 740 20.05 1.07 26.79
CA PHE A 740 20.64 1.01 25.44
C PHE A 740 21.98 0.24 25.43
N ASP A 741 22.27 -0.51 24.36
CA ASP A 741 23.55 -1.23 24.19
C ASP A 741 24.67 -0.26 23.80
N MET A 742 25.25 0.40 24.80
CA MET A 742 26.29 1.41 24.57
C MET A 742 27.65 0.84 24.15
N VAL A 743 27.85 -0.47 24.25
CA VAL A 743 29.12 -1.11 23.90
C VAL A 743 29.16 -1.43 22.41
N ASN A 744 28.08 -2.00 21.89
CA ASN A 744 28.04 -2.49 20.51
C ASN A 744 27.23 -1.60 19.57
N LEU A 745 26.33 -0.76 20.10
CA LEU A 745 25.48 0.17 19.35
C LEU A 745 25.63 1.60 19.89
N PRO A 746 26.85 2.17 19.87
CA PRO A 746 27.10 3.50 20.44
C PRO A 746 26.35 4.64 19.74
N VAL A 747 25.99 4.50 18.45
CA VAL A 747 25.38 5.59 17.68
C VAL A 747 24.06 5.21 17.01
N ALA A 748 24.04 4.20 16.14
CA ALA A 748 22.84 3.78 15.40
C ALA A 748 22.23 2.50 15.98
N TYR A 749 20.94 2.30 15.71
CA TYR A 749 20.16 1.11 16.05
C TYR A 749 20.02 0.78 17.55
N ALA A 750 20.54 1.60 18.45
CA ALA A 750 20.38 1.42 19.90
C ALA A 750 18.89 1.43 20.31
N ASP A 751 18.10 2.30 19.69
CA ASP A 751 16.65 2.39 19.81
C ASP A 751 15.92 1.15 19.28
N VAL A 752 16.36 0.61 18.15
CA VAL A 752 15.84 -0.63 17.56
C VAL A 752 16.14 -1.83 18.47
N ASP A 753 17.39 -1.99 18.91
CA ASP A 753 17.77 -3.04 19.87
C ASP A 753 16.96 -2.94 21.17
N TYR A 754 16.79 -1.73 21.70
CA TYR A 754 15.97 -1.50 22.89
C TYR A 754 14.52 -1.95 22.70
N CYS A 755 13.88 -1.57 21.60
CA CYS A 755 12.52 -2.00 21.28
C CYS A 755 12.42 -3.53 21.16
N LEU A 756 13.41 -4.18 20.54
CA LEU A 756 13.45 -5.64 20.40
C LEU A 756 13.66 -6.35 21.76
N LYS A 757 14.44 -5.77 22.67
CA LYS A 757 14.58 -6.28 24.05
C LYS A 757 13.27 -6.16 24.83
N LEU A 758 12.56 -5.04 24.72
CA LEU A 758 11.23 -4.87 25.33
C LEU A 758 10.26 -5.95 24.86
N GLN A 759 10.22 -6.20 23.55
CA GLN A 759 9.38 -7.28 23.02
C GLN A 759 9.84 -8.67 23.48
N GLY A 760 11.15 -8.89 23.63
CA GLY A 760 11.69 -10.11 24.26
C GLY A 760 11.20 -10.30 25.71
N ALA A 761 10.91 -9.21 26.41
CA ALA A 761 10.29 -9.21 27.73
C ALA A 761 8.75 -9.25 27.70
N GLY A 762 8.13 -9.48 26.53
CA GLY A 762 6.68 -9.56 26.36
C GLY A 762 5.96 -8.21 26.33
N LEU A 763 6.68 -7.10 26.16
CA LEU A 763 6.11 -5.76 26.07
C LEU A 763 5.95 -5.31 24.62
N ARG A 764 4.84 -4.63 24.31
CA ARG A 764 4.57 -4.09 22.98
C ARG A 764 5.18 -2.70 22.82
N VAL A 765 5.57 -2.36 21.59
CA VAL A 765 6.00 -1.02 21.20
C VAL A 765 4.90 -0.43 20.33
N LEU A 766 4.37 0.71 20.73
CA LEU A 766 3.30 1.40 19.99
C LEU A 766 3.84 2.63 19.27
N TRP A 767 3.20 2.97 18.16
CA TRP A 767 3.40 4.24 17.49
C TRP A 767 2.06 4.95 17.36
N THR A 768 2.03 6.26 17.62
CA THR A 768 0.81 7.07 17.50
C THR A 768 0.97 8.22 16.50
N PRO A 769 0.01 8.39 15.57
CA PRO A 769 -0.02 9.51 14.62
C PRO A 769 -0.48 10.82 15.27
N HIS A 770 -0.95 10.77 16.51
CA HIS A 770 -1.59 11.90 17.21
C HIS A 770 -0.62 12.69 18.09
N ALA A 771 0.56 12.13 18.39
CA ALA A 771 1.70 12.90 18.88
C ALA A 771 2.55 13.33 17.69
N ARG A 772 2.39 14.57 17.22
CA ARG A 772 3.10 15.12 16.05
C ARG A 772 4.19 16.10 16.49
N LEU A 773 5.40 15.90 15.99
CA LEU A 773 6.57 16.73 16.25
C LEU A 773 7.31 16.98 14.92
N TYR A 774 7.97 18.13 14.81
CA TYR A 774 8.96 18.32 13.74
C TYR A 774 10.31 17.82 14.22
N HIS A 775 11.06 17.14 13.36
CA HIS A 775 12.46 16.82 13.59
C HIS A 775 13.25 17.41 12.43
N LEU A 776 14.08 18.41 12.73
CA LEU A 776 14.73 19.29 11.73
C LEU A 776 15.95 18.62 11.06
N GLU A 777 15.93 17.29 10.93
CA GLU A 777 17.05 16.43 10.56
C GLU A 777 17.73 16.88 9.26
N THR A 778 18.91 17.49 9.44
CA THR A 778 20.00 17.83 8.50
C THR A 778 21.03 18.73 9.19
N GLN A 779 20.75 19.23 10.40
CA GLN A 779 21.56 20.26 11.07
C GLN A 779 22.49 19.77 12.18
N THR A 780 22.30 18.57 12.75
CA THR A 780 23.05 18.09 13.93
C THR A 780 23.93 16.86 13.67
N ARG A 781 23.43 15.86 12.94
CA ARG A 781 24.14 14.58 12.70
C ARG A 781 25.08 14.60 11.48
N GLY A 782 24.75 15.40 10.46
CA GLY A 782 25.34 15.29 9.13
C GLY A 782 25.04 13.92 8.48
N THR A 783 25.48 13.72 7.25
CA THR A 783 25.42 12.41 6.58
C THR A 783 26.51 11.47 7.12
N ASP A 784 26.27 10.15 7.14
CA ASP A 784 27.30 9.14 7.40
C ASP A 784 28.13 8.93 6.12
N ASP A 785 28.82 9.98 5.69
CA ASP A 785 29.51 10.09 4.40
C ASP A 785 31.04 9.93 4.49
N THR A 786 31.60 9.98 5.70
CA THR A 786 33.02 9.69 5.95
C THR A 786 33.26 8.18 6.09
N PRO A 787 34.38 7.63 5.60
CA PRO A 787 34.69 6.20 5.69
C PRO A 787 34.56 5.61 7.11
N GLU A 788 34.97 6.35 8.14
CA GLU A 788 34.91 5.90 9.54
C GLU A 788 33.47 5.76 10.03
N LYS A 789 32.59 6.71 9.69
CA LYS A 789 31.16 6.66 10.03
C LYS A 789 30.45 5.53 9.28
N MET A 790 30.79 5.33 8.01
CA MET A 790 30.25 4.24 7.20
C MET A 790 30.66 2.87 7.76
N GLU A 791 31.93 2.68 8.13
CA GLU A 791 32.42 1.43 8.73
C GLU A 791 31.78 1.18 10.10
N ARG A 792 31.62 2.23 10.93
CA ARG A 792 30.88 2.13 12.20
C ARG A 792 29.43 1.69 11.96
N LEU A 793 28.70 2.37 11.09
CA LEU A 793 27.31 2.04 10.78
C LEU A 793 27.19 0.60 10.25
N ALA A 794 28.10 0.18 9.38
CA ALA A 794 28.17 -1.20 8.88
C ALA A 794 28.47 -2.21 10.00
N GLY A 795 29.35 -1.87 10.95
CA GLY A 795 29.66 -2.65 12.15
C GLY A 795 28.45 -2.81 13.07
N GLU A 796 27.76 -1.73 13.39
CA GLU A 796 26.55 -1.74 14.24
C GLU A 796 25.41 -2.53 13.56
N ALA A 797 25.23 -2.35 12.25
CA ALA A 797 24.28 -3.16 11.48
C ALA A 797 24.64 -4.65 11.48
N ARG A 798 25.93 -5.02 11.40
CA ARG A 798 26.38 -6.41 11.53
C ARG A 798 26.08 -6.96 12.92
N HIS A 799 26.31 -6.19 13.98
CA HIS A 799 25.97 -6.59 15.35
C HIS A 799 24.47 -6.83 15.52
N LEU A 800 23.63 -5.89 15.05
CA LEU A 800 22.18 -6.02 15.15
C LEU A 800 21.67 -7.28 14.42
N ARG A 801 22.19 -7.56 13.22
CA ARG A 801 21.88 -8.78 12.47
C ARG A 801 22.35 -10.04 13.20
N ALA A 802 23.57 -10.03 13.74
CA ALA A 802 24.13 -11.18 14.46
C ALA A 802 23.32 -11.49 15.74
N ARG A 803 22.87 -10.45 16.44
CA ARG A 803 22.09 -10.59 17.69
C ARG A 803 20.66 -11.07 17.46
N TRP A 804 19.97 -10.49 16.48
CA TRP A 804 18.53 -10.70 16.31
C TRP A 804 18.15 -11.68 15.18
N GLY A 805 19.10 -12.03 14.31
CA GLY A 805 18.96 -13.09 13.32
C GLY A 805 17.68 -12.98 12.49
N GLU A 806 16.92 -14.08 12.44
CA GLU A 806 15.66 -14.18 11.68
C GLU A 806 14.61 -13.15 12.10
N ARG A 807 14.60 -12.72 13.36
CA ARG A 807 13.63 -11.73 13.85
C ARG A 807 13.80 -10.38 13.15
N LEU A 808 15.01 -10.04 12.72
CA LEU A 808 15.25 -8.82 11.95
C LEU A 808 14.76 -8.95 10.50
N LEU A 809 14.71 -10.18 9.96
CA LEU A 809 14.27 -10.44 8.58
C LEU A 809 12.74 -10.63 8.47
N ASN A 810 12.09 -10.99 9.58
CA ASN A 810 10.67 -11.27 9.69
C ASN A 810 9.99 -10.26 10.62
N ASP A 811 9.83 -9.03 10.14
CA ASP A 811 9.05 -8.01 10.85
C ASP A 811 7.55 -8.36 10.80
N PRO A 812 6.88 -8.65 11.93
CA PRO A 812 5.46 -9.00 11.94
C PRO A 812 4.55 -7.86 11.47
N PHE A 813 4.99 -6.60 11.59
CA PHE A 813 4.19 -5.44 11.21
C PHE A 813 4.47 -4.96 9.79
N TYR A 814 5.23 -5.73 9.00
CA TYR A 814 5.53 -5.43 7.61
C TYR A 814 5.35 -6.67 6.74
N ASN A 815 4.29 -6.67 5.92
CA ASN A 815 3.90 -7.82 5.12
C ASN A 815 5.04 -8.29 4.19
N PRO A 816 5.32 -9.62 4.12
CA PRO A 816 6.43 -10.16 3.35
C PRO A 816 6.31 -10.00 1.83
N HIS A 817 5.16 -9.56 1.30
CA HIS A 817 5.00 -9.19 -0.11
C HIS A 817 5.74 -7.90 -0.48
N PHE A 818 6.05 -7.03 0.48
CA PHE A 818 6.75 -5.78 0.20
C PHE A 818 8.27 -5.94 0.19
N GLU A 819 8.92 -5.21 -0.73
CA GLU A 819 10.37 -5.13 -0.84
C GLU A 819 10.96 -4.28 0.30
N ARG A 820 12.04 -4.78 0.93
CA ARG A 820 12.71 -4.13 2.06
C ARG A 820 13.85 -3.19 1.62
N LEU A 821 14.32 -3.31 0.38
CA LEU A 821 15.43 -2.51 -0.16
C LEU A 821 15.00 -1.21 -0.87
N GLY A 822 13.71 -0.89 -0.89
CA GLY A 822 13.18 0.30 -1.57
C GLY A 822 12.15 1.06 -0.71
N PRO A 823 11.47 2.07 -1.30
CA PRO A 823 10.43 2.82 -0.60
C PRO A 823 9.38 1.88 0.00
N SER A 824 9.19 1.98 1.31
CA SER A 824 8.30 1.07 2.04
C SER A 824 6.89 1.06 1.43
N HIS A 825 6.28 -0.13 1.33
CA HIS A 825 4.90 -0.31 0.87
C HIS A 825 4.64 0.10 -0.60
N ARG A 826 5.68 0.29 -1.43
CA ARG A 826 5.51 0.64 -2.85
C ARG A 826 5.92 -0.47 -3.82
N ARG A 827 6.96 -1.23 -3.49
CA ARG A 827 7.52 -2.28 -4.35
C ARG A 827 7.21 -3.66 -3.77
N LEU A 828 7.00 -4.61 -4.66
CA LEU A 828 6.60 -5.98 -4.35
C LEU A 828 7.73 -6.96 -4.68
N CYS A 829 7.88 -7.96 -3.82
CA CYS A 829 8.70 -9.13 -4.07
C CYS A 829 7.80 -10.35 -4.31
N PRO A 830 8.33 -11.47 -4.85
CA PRO A 830 7.56 -12.68 -5.06
C PRO A 830 6.86 -13.15 -3.76
N PRO A 831 5.69 -13.81 -3.85
CA PRO A 831 4.97 -14.29 -2.68
C PRO A 831 5.88 -15.13 -1.78
N PRO A 832 5.68 -15.10 -0.45
CA PRO A 832 6.32 -16.07 0.42
C PRO A 832 5.96 -17.49 -0.05
N GLY A 833 6.98 -18.29 -0.34
CA GLY A 833 6.80 -19.65 -0.83
C GLY A 833 6.15 -20.56 0.22
N PRO A 834 5.52 -21.68 -0.20
CA PRO A 834 4.96 -22.66 0.72
C PRO A 834 6.02 -23.46 1.51
N GLU A 835 7.29 -23.42 1.09
CA GLU A 835 8.38 -24.09 1.79
C GLU A 835 9.08 -23.14 2.77
N PRO A 836 9.50 -23.64 3.95
CA PRO A 836 10.29 -22.83 4.88
C PRO A 836 11.53 -22.31 4.14
N ARG A 837 11.83 -21.02 4.31
CA ARG A 837 13.15 -20.48 3.96
C ARG A 837 14.15 -21.26 4.80
N THR A 838 14.97 -22.09 4.14
CA THR A 838 16.02 -22.89 4.76
C THR A 838 17.22 -22.05 5.12
#